data_AF-F4REF3-F1
#
_entry.id   AF-F4REF3-F1
#
_cell.length_a   1.000
_cell.length_b   1.000
_cell.length_c   1.000
_cell.angle_alpha   90.00
_cell.angle_beta   90.00
_cell.angle_gamma   90.00
#
_symmetry.space_group_name_H-M   'P 1'
#
loop_
_entity.id
_entity.type
_entity.pdbx_description
1 polymer ?
#
loop_
_entity_poly.entity_id
_entity_poly.type
_entity_poly.pdbx_seq_one_letter_code
_entity_poly.pdbx_strand_id
1 'polypeptide(L)'
;MASITFNQQRRFKIWRFWFGAALLFTACWIFLVEILRDENGDGLSITPKPSSIYKISDTYPNPLDHNNWRMLIAVDPTASKPSPEYHQSTRTQKIFSYLSSYQTQAEKCRDLWISEQTLCTDEQFRSAVIASQSSPSLDVVWTWVNGSDPVFSKVQKTHERLRDSNRSASASTKEKETVFQVGTDATHFADHDELRYSLRSALGTLKSIRTFNIFTVDFSSADLRLAEVDIGPSQPSESSNRWGSVPSWLNQTALDGTPNPTIDQPPIRVIHHSEAQNEKFADSPLSFSSLAIESRIPRLNVLRDNVLYANDDCFLLRKLETSDLETILTGPILHIQMSLSVTSHNPWLLSNSKPEEVGEEWVALKYTSGVKAYNRLNSVLGASVGNWLLDARFGARDRCYLGHYARMLSIPISRELSLVWEKEFIQTDQAKFRALGPEVYLFYLHAWYTIEKHRESLLYSFVMLKTDSNVDGIINQEEYDKMLHHLSIEGSQTVIKTAAKANSSSVPKVFDALDQLHIPLPLETEYHWTASDGYALSFNKSCEISIDECLEYKPDTPSVELFRRIAFEKVQCGDCLIQYLIDQNGLNALLPPVEPEFFNAKLSPPWSHTDLNGPESDWRNGSFKVNLTMVQKIGKRKMALRQLERYNYVIGSSNSTFATIRRPGDVHVQLSPLQNESHPATYLAINDQVRAPRFLFPVQNLLHNFFKNRFSDSIGWWEKSG
;
A
#
# COMPACT_ATOMS: atom_id res chain seq x y z
N MET A 1 -76.55 -23.35 -14.17
CA MET A 1 -75.33 -22.64 -14.59
C MET A 1 -74.86 -21.78 -13.40
N ALA A 2 -74.18 -22.23 -12.34
CA ALA A 2 -73.12 -23.23 -12.16
C ALA A 2 -71.81 -22.89 -12.90
N SER A 3 -71.17 -21.76 -12.55
CA SER A 3 -69.71 -21.56 -12.55
C SER A 3 -69.31 -20.07 -12.35
N ILE A 4 -69.65 -19.44 -11.21
CA ILE A 4 -69.01 -18.15 -10.80
C ILE A 4 -68.71 -18.12 -9.27
N THR A 5 -68.47 -19.26 -8.63
CA THR A 5 -68.25 -19.30 -7.16
C THR A 5 -67.03 -20.11 -6.70
N PHE A 6 -66.08 -20.44 -7.59
CA PHE A 6 -64.93 -21.27 -7.22
C PHE A 6 -63.55 -20.59 -7.24
N ASN A 7 -63.44 -19.32 -7.66
CA ASN A 7 -62.13 -18.68 -7.86
C ASN A 7 -61.75 -17.56 -6.88
N GLN A 8 -62.63 -17.15 -5.96
CA GLN A 8 -62.29 -16.16 -4.93
C GLN A 8 -61.86 -16.77 -3.58
N GLN A 9 -62.29 -18.00 -3.24
CA GLN A 9 -61.91 -18.63 -1.96
C GLN A 9 -60.48 -19.21 -1.93
N ARG A 10 -59.85 -19.49 -3.09
CA ARG A 10 -58.46 -19.96 -3.14
C ARG A 10 -57.42 -18.86 -2.96
N ARG A 11 -57.70 -17.62 -3.42
CA ARG A 11 -56.76 -16.49 -3.26
C ARG A 11 -56.68 -15.98 -1.81
N PHE A 12 -57.79 -16.04 -1.06
CA PHE A 12 -57.79 -15.61 0.36
C PHE A 12 -57.11 -16.60 1.32
N LYS A 13 -57.09 -17.91 1.01
CA LYS A 13 -56.39 -18.91 1.84
C LYS A 13 -54.86 -18.88 1.66
N ILE A 14 -54.36 -18.58 0.47
CA ILE A 14 -52.92 -18.47 0.21
C ILE A 14 -52.35 -17.21 0.88
N TRP A 15 -53.07 -16.09 0.85
CA TRP A 15 -52.63 -14.86 1.52
C TRP A 15 -52.55 -14.98 3.05
N ARG A 16 -53.48 -15.69 3.69
CA ARG A 16 -53.42 -15.96 5.15
C ARG A 16 -52.26 -16.88 5.55
N PHE A 17 -51.87 -17.81 4.69
CA PHE A 17 -50.75 -18.72 4.97
C PHE A 17 -49.39 -18.00 4.88
N TRP A 18 -49.23 -17.09 3.91
CA TRP A 18 -48.01 -16.28 3.77
C TRP A 18 -47.88 -15.19 4.86
N PHE A 19 -48.98 -14.56 5.27
CA PHE A 19 -48.95 -13.58 6.36
C PHE A 19 -48.70 -14.24 7.73
N GLY A 20 -49.22 -15.45 7.96
CA GLY A 20 -48.96 -16.23 9.18
C GLY A 20 -47.52 -16.72 9.27
N ALA A 21 -46.91 -17.14 8.15
CA ALA A 21 -45.52 -17.56 8.09
C ALA A 21 -44.54 -16.37 8.29
N ALA A 22 -44.87 -15.18 7.77
CA ALA A 22 -44.05 -13.99 7.94
C ALA A 22 -44.06 -13.45 9.39
N LEU A 23 -45.20 -13.54 10.09
CA LEU A 23 -45.32 -13.17 11.52
C LEU A 23 -44.62 -14.17 12.45
N LEU A 24 -44.64 -15.47 12.12
CA LEU A 24 -43.88 -16.49 12.86
C LEU A 24 -42.37 -16.36 12.63
N PHE A 25 -41.92 -15.99 11.42
CA PHE A 25 -40.51 -15.73 11.15
C PHE A 25 -40.00 -14.48 11.87
N THR A 26 -40.78 -13.40 11.92
CA THR A 26 -40.38 -12.18 12.65
C THR A 26 -40.41 -12.37 14.16
N ALA A 27 -41.39 -13.09 14.72
CA ALA A 27 -41.42 -13.41 16.15
C ALA A 27 -40.27 -14.36 16.55
N CYS A 28 -39.94 -15.35 15.72
CA CYS A 28 -38.82 -16.27 15.98
C CYS A 28 -37.45 -15.57 15.85
N TRP A 29 -37.34 -14.58 14.96
CA TRP A 29 -36.13 -13.77 14.82
C TRP A 29 -35.95 -12.79 15.98
N ILE A 30 -37.02 -12.16 16.47
CA ILE A 30 -36.96 -11.28 17.66
C ILE A 30 -36.62 -12.10 18.91
N PHE A 31 -37.18 -13.31 19.07
CA PHE A 31 -36.88 -14.18 20.21
C PHE A 31 -35.45 -14.76 20.16
N LEU A 32 -34.89 -15.05 18.98
CA LEU A 32 -33.48 -15.43 18.82
C LEU A 32 -32.51 -14.27 19.07
N VAL A 33 -32.90 -13.04 18.70
CA VAL A 33 -32.09 -11.85 18.95
C VAL A 33 -32.11 -11.43 20.42
N GLU A 34 -33.21 -11.69 21.16
CA GLU A 34 -33.27 -11.46 22.61
C GLU A 34 -32.53 -12.54 23.42
N ILE A 35 -32.55 -13.81 22.99
CA ILE A 35 -31.76 -14.88 23.65
C ILE A 35 -30.25 -14.73 23.40
N LEU A 36 -29.82 -14.07 22.32
CA LEU A 36 -28.41 -13.78 22.05
C LEU A 36 -27.91 -12.47 22.72
N ARG A 37 -28.76 -11.77 23.48
CA ARG A 37 -28.44 -10.46 24.08
C ARG A 37 -28.20 -10.49 25.59
N ASP A 38 -28.56 -11.59 26.25
CA ASP A 38 -28.32 -11.81 27.68
C ASP A 38 -27.62 -13.16 27.87
N GLU A 39 -26.29 -13.14 27.77
CA GLU A 39 -25.33 -13.88 28.60
C GLU A 39 -23.93 -13.75 28.00
N ASN A 40 -23.02 -13.19 28.80
CA ASN A 40 -21.57 -12.97 28.58
C ASN A 40 -21.17 -11.64 27.93
N GLY A 41 -21.10 -10.62 28.79
CA GLY A 41 -20.09 -9.59 28.65
C GLY A 41 -18.71 -10.19 28.85
N ASP A 42 -18.02 -10.45 27.74
CA ASP A 42 -16.57 -10.55 27.65
C ASP A 42 -16.18 -10.22 26.20
N GLY A 43 -15.09 -9.46 26.03
CA GLY A 43 -14.66 -8.93 24.73
C GLY A 43 -14.53 -10.01 23.66
N LEU A 44 -15.28 -9.84 22.56
CA LEU A 44 -15.20 -10.69 21.36
C LEU A 44 -13.84 -10.50 20.67
N SER A 45 -12.84 -11.23 21.17
CA SER A 45 -11.69 -11.71 20.40
C SER A 45 -12.20 -12.73 19.38
N ILE A 46 -12.64 -12.27 18.21
CA ILE A 46 -12.81 -13.15 17.05
C ILE A 46 -11.44 -13.31 16.39
N THR A 47 -10.57 -14.11 17.01
CA THR A 47 -9.51 -14.78 16.26
C THR A 47 -10.17 -15.95 15.55
N PRO A 48 -10.20 -16.01 14.20
CA PRO A 48 -10.56 -17.25 13.55
C PRO A 48 -9.55 -18.30 14.00
N LYS A 49 -10.03 -19.39 14.60
CA LYS A 49 -9.19 -20.57 14.84
C LYS A 49 -8.62 -20.98 13.48
N PRO A 50 -7.30 -21.07 13.28
CA PRO A 50 -6.76 -21.73 12.11
C PRO A 50 -7.18 -23.20 12.24
N SER A 51 -8.13 -23.64 11.42
CA SER A 51 -8.28 -25.07 11.18
C SER A 51 -6.96 -25.55 10.62
N SER A 52 -6.39 -26.62 11.19
CA SER A 52 -5.18 -27.28 10.72
C SER A 52 -5.36 -27.75 9.27
N ILE A 53 -4.97 -26.91 8.30
CA ILE A 53 -5.12 -27.17 6.85
C ILE A 53 -3.87 -27.91 6.30
N TYR A 54 -2.74 -27.86 6.99
CA TYR A 54 -1.47 -28.38 6.46
C TYR A 54 -1.19 -29.83 6.90
N LYS A 55 -0.93 -30.71 5.94
CA LYS A 55 -0.23 -31.98 6.17
C LYS A 55 1.23 -31.79 5.77
N ILE A 56 2.17 -32.12 6.64
CA ILE A 56 3.58 -32.14 6.24
C ILE A 56 3.88 -33.44 5.54
N SER A 57 4.46 -33.32 4.34
CA SER A 57 5.08 -34.46 3.71
C SER A 57 6.47 -34.65 4.29
N ASP A 58 6.66 -35.69 5.09
CA ASP A 58 7.99 -36.24 5.39
C ASP A 58 8.52 -37.10 4.21
N THR A 59 7.76 -37.18 3.10
CA THR A 59 7.99 -38.10 1.98
C THR A 59 8.42 -37.37 0.69
N TYR A 60 9.43 -36.50 0.78
CA TYR A 60 10.31 -36.26 -0.36
C TYR A 60 11.60 -37.09 -0.17
N PRO A 61 11.64 -38.35 -0.64
CA PRO A 61 12.90 -39.06 -0.76
C PRO A 61 13.59 -38.56 -2.04
N ASN A 62 14.41 -37.52 -1.93
CA ASN A 62 15.52 -37.39 -2.87
C ASN A 62 16.80 -37.77 -2.12
N PRO A 63 17.41 -38.93 -2.40
CA PRO A 63 18.58 -39.44 -1.67
C PRO A 63 19.89 -38.67 -1.96
N LEU A 64 19.79 -37.42 -2.41
CA LEU A 64 20.92 -36.57 -2.77
C LEU A 64 20.76 -35.15 -2.20
N ASP A 65 20.41 -35.00 -0.93
CA ASP A 65 21.10 -34.03 -0.05
C ASP A 65 20.66 -34.19 1.40
N HIS A 66 21.60 -33.99 2.33
CA HIS A 66 21.37 -34.13 3.78
C HIS A 66 20.64 -32.91 4.41
N ASN A 67 19.84 -32.17 3.65
CA ASN A 67 19.14 -30.98 4.15
C ASN A 67 17.61 -31.18 4.06
N ASN A 68 16.96 -31.15 5.22
CA ASN A 68 15.52 -31.36 5.41
C ASN A 68 14.67 -30.24 4.78
N TRP A 69 14.33 -30.36 3.50
CA TRP A 69 13.37 -29.48 2.82
C TRP A 69 11.93 -29.89 3.15
N ARG A 70 11.06 -28.95 3.52
CA ARG A 70 9.64 -29.21 3.84
C ARG A 70 8.72 -28.42 2.91
N MET A 71 7.86 -29.12 2.18
CA MET A 71 6.68 -28.53 1.54
C MET A 71 5.43 -28.90 2.33
N LEU A 72 4.57 -27.91 2.57
CA LEU A 72 3.25 -28.18 3.16
C LEU A 72 2.32 -28.70 2.08
N ILE A 73 1.70 -29.86 2.31
CA ILE A 73 0.61 -30.39 1.51
C ILE A 73 -0.69 -29.75 2.00
N ALA A 74 -1.42 -29.21 1.03
CA ALA A 74 -2.74 -28.60 1.12
C ALA A 74 -2.73 -27.17 1.69
N VAL A 75 -2.86 -26.21 0.78
CA VAL A 75 -3.62 -24.98 1.02
C VAL A 75 -4.97 -25.24 0.36
N ASP A 76 -6.06 -25.36 1.11
CA ASP A 76 -7.39 -25.29 0.51
C ASP A 76 -7.66 -23.81 0.19
N PRO A 77 -7.67 -23.39 -1.10
CA PRO A 77 -7.89 -21.99 -1.47
C PRO A 77 -9.29 -21.50 -1.04
N THR A 78 -10.20 -22.42 -0.67
CA THR A 78 -11.58 -22.12 -0.31
C THR A 78 -11.81 -21.98 1.20
N ALA A 79 -10.85 -22.34 2.05
CA ALA A 79 -11.01 -22.37 3.51
C ALA A 79 -10.93 -20.98 4.19
N SER A 80 -10.50 -19.95 3.48
CA SER A 80 -10.53 -18.56 3.93
C SER A 80 -11.20 -17.66 2.91
N LYS A 81 -12.48 -17.92 2.62
CA LYS A 81 -13.29 -17.04 1.78
C LYS A 81 -13.77 -15.83 2.59
N PRO A 82 -13.30 -14.61 2.30
CA PRO A 82 -13.79 -13.41 2.94
C PRO A 82 -15.22 -13.08 2.47
N SER A 83 -16.01 -12.44 3.33
CA SER A 83 -17.25 -11.79 2.92
C SER A 83 -16.94 -10.60 2.00
N PRO A 84 -17.73 -10.35 0.93
CA PRO A 84 -17.55 -9.19 0.04
C PRO A 84 -17.69 -7.83 0.73
N GLU A 85 -18.24 -7.82 1.94
CA GLU A 85 -18.27 -6.65 2.82
C GLU A 85 -17.03 -6.72 3.71
N TYR A 86 -15.99 -5.89 3.52
CA TYR A 86 -15.24 -5.31 4.66
C TYR A 86 -14.24 -4.18 4.31
N HIS A 87 -14.53 -3.03 4.92
CA HIS A 87 -13.79 -1.81 5.29
C HIS A 87 -12.67 -1.23 4.40
N GLN A 88 -12.96 -0.03 3.91
CA GLN A 88 -12.07 0.92 3.24
C GLN A 88 -11.62 2.09 4.13
N SER A 89 -11.99 2.09 5.41
CA SER A 89 -11.63 3.17 6.34
C SER A 89 -10.21 2.99 6.88
N THR A 90 -9.47 4.09 6.99
CA THR A 90 -8.14 4.11 7.63
C THR A 90 -8.26 3.94 9.14
N ARG A 91 -7.16 3.57 9.82
CA ARG A 91 -7.12 3.41 11.29
C ARG A 91 -7.57 4.67 12.03
N THR A 92 -7.09 5.83 11.56
CA THR A 92 -7.49 7.15 12.07
C THR A 92 -8.99 7.36 11.88
N GLN A 93 -9.52 7.13 10.68
CA GLN A 93 -10.97 7.22 10.41
C GLN A 93 -11.79 6.29 11.30
N LYS A 94 -11.30 5.07 11.55
CA LYS A 94 -11.95 4.10 12.45
C LYS A 94 -12.03 4.61 13.87
N ILE A 95 -11.01 5.31 14.38
CA ILE A 95 -10.99 5.83 15.75
C ILE A 95 -11.94 7.00 15.90
N PHE A 96 -11.91 7.95 14.97
CA PHE A 96 -12.90 9.02 14.93
C PHE A 96 -14.33 8.50 14.71
N SER A 97 -14.51 7.35 14.04
CA SER A 97 -15.82 6.68 13.94
C SER A 97 -16.21 5.86 15.17
N TYR A 98 -15.25 5.29 15.90
CA TYR A 98 -15.45 4.49 17.12
C TYR A 98 -15.94 5.38 18.27
N LEU A 99 -15.54 6.66 18.28
CA LEU A 99 -16.11 7.72 19.12
C LEU A 99 -17.58 8.07 18.77
N SER A 100 -18.37 7.12 18.29
CA SER A 100 -19.76 7.28 17.83
C SER A 100 -20.72 7.86 18.88
N SER A 101 -20.44 7.71 20.18
CA SER A 101 -21.16 8.39 21.27
C SER A 101 -20.76 9.86 21.47
N TYR A 102 -19.66 10.31 20.86
CA TYR A 102 -19.02 11.63 21.01
C TYR A 102 -18.68 12.29 19.65
N GLN A 103 -19.40 11.91 18.60
CA GLN A 103 -19.13 12.30 17.21
C GLN A 103 -18.89 13.82 17.03
N THR A 104 -19.66 14.66 17.72
CA THR A 104 -19.48 16.11 17.70
C THR A 104 -18.10 16.56 18.18
N GLN A 105 -17.60 15.99 19.27
CA GLN A 105 -16.32 16.38 19.87
C GLN A 105 -15.14 15.84 19.07
N ALA A 106 -15.28 14.63 18.53
CA ALA A 106 -14.31 14.02 17.64
C ALA A 106 -14.09 14.89 16.37
N GLU A 107 -15.17 15.42 15.78
CA GLU A 107 -15.07 16.34 14.62
C GLU A 107 -14.43 17.69 14.98
N LYS A 108 -14.68 18.22 16.19
CA LYS A 108 -13.97 19.42 16.70
C LYS A 108 -12.48 19.18 16.80
N CYS A 109 -12.08 18.07 17.41
CA CYS A 109 -10.69 17.73 17.58
C CYS A 109 -10.00 17.47 16.23
N ARG A 110 -10.69 16.81 15.29
CA ARG A 110 -10.20 16.63 13.92
C ARG A 110 -9.97 17.97 13.23
N ASP A 111 -10.95 18.87 13.29
CA ASP A 111 -10.86 20.18 12.66
C ASP A 111 -9.68 20.98 13.23
N LEU A 112 -9.57 21.09 14.55
CA LEU A 112 -8.45 21.77 15.22
C LEU A 112 -7.09 21.18 14.81
N TRP A 113 -6.99 19.85 14.75
CA TRP A 113 -5.75 19.21 14.35
C TRP A 113 -5.41 19.48 12.88
N ILE A 114 -6.31 19.20 11.95
CA ILE A 114 -6.02 19.32 10.52
C ILE A 114 -5.87 20.79 10.10
N SER A 115 -6.75 21.68 10.58
CA SER A 115 -6.77 23.07 10.11
C SER A 115 -5.70 23.95 10.77
N GLU A 116 -5.37 23.71 12.04
CA GLU A 116 -4.50 24.59 12.85
C GLU A 116 -3.23 23.90 13.39
N GLN A 117 -3.17 22.56 13.34
CA GLN A 117 -2.16 21.75 14.02
C GLN A 117 -2.18 21.97 15.55
N THR A 118 -3.37 22.17 16.10
CA THR A 118 -3.59 22.37 17.53
C THR A 118 -4.10 21.08 18.14
N LEU A 119 -3.38 20.55 19.13
CA LEU A 119 -3.81 19.37 19.85
C LEU A 119 -5.07 19.67 20.68
N CYS A 120 -6.09 18.84 20.51
CA CYS A 120 -7.35 18.98 21.23
C CYS A 120 -7.17 18.77 22.75
N THR A 121 -7.88 19.55 23.55
CA THR A 121 -7.88 19.45 25.02
C THR A 121 -8.88 18.41 25.56
N ASP A 122 -9.71 17.83 24.69
CA ASP A 122 -10.71 16.84 25.09
C ASP A 122 -10.05 15.54 25.58
N GLU A 123 -10.33 15.18 26.84
CA GLU A 123 -9.68 14.06 27.52
C GLU A 123 -10.02 12.71 26.88
N GLN A 124 -11.25 12.54 26.38
CA GLN A 124 -11.68 11.29 25.76
C GLN A 124 -11.01 11.08 24.40
N PHE A 125 -10.92 12.14 23.60
CA PHE A 125 -10.17 12.13 22.35
C PHE A 125 -8.69 11.79 22.60
N ARG A 126 -8.05 12.48 23.55
CA ARG A 126 -6.64 12.22 23.91
C ARG A 126 -6.44 10.78 24.38
N SER A 127 -7.32 10.28 25.24
CA SER A 127 -7.28 8.90 25.72
C SER A 127 -7.43 7.89 24.58
N ALA A 128 -8.33 8.14 23.62
CA ALA A 128 -8.50 7.28 22.45
C ALA A 128 -7.27 7.28 21.54
N VAL A 129 -6.65 8.45 21.33
CA VAL A 129 -5.38 8.59 20.60
C VAL A 129 -4.27 7.79 21.28
N ILE A 130 -4.09 7.95 22.59
CA ILE A 130 -3.07 7.23 23.38
C ILE A 130 -3.31 5.72 23.33
N ALA A 131 -4.52 5.26 23.63
CA ALA A 131 -4.88 3.84 23.63
C ALA A 131 -4.67 3.19 22.26
N SER A 132 -4.92 3.95 21.20
CA SER A 132 -4.69 3.47 19.85
C SER A 132 -3.19 3.30 19.55
N GLN A 133 -2.32 4.16 20.07
CA GLN A 133 -0.88 4.10 19.83
C GLN A 133 -0.19 3.04 20.70
N SER A 134 -0.74 2.73 21.89
CA SER A 134 -0.12 1.86 22.90
C SER A 134 -0.37 0.35 22.74
N SER A 135 -1.19 -0.09 21.79
CA SER A 135 -1.44 -1.53 21.55
C SER A 135 -0.50 -2.11 20.49
N PRO A 136 -0.05 -3.39 20.56
CA PRO A 136 0.72 -4.04 19.49
C PRO A 136 -0.07 -3.94 18.19
N SER A 137 0.41 -3.09 17.28
CA SER A 137 -0.43 -2.60 16.19
C SER A 137 0.14 -2.78 14.80
N LEU A 138 1.41 -3.16 14.71
CA LEU A 138 2.08 -3.27 13.42
C LEU A 138 2.10 -4.71 12.95
N ASP A 139 1.50 -4.97 11.79
CA ASP A 139 1.84 -6.18 11.04
C ASP A 139 3.08 -5.91 10.22
N VAL A 140 3.99 -6.88 10.22
CA VAL A 140 5.16 -6.84 9.35
C VAL A 140 5.03 -7.96 8.32
N VAL A 141 5.26 -7.62 7.05
CA VAL A 141 5.06 -8.51 5.90
C VAL A 141 6.37 -8.66 5.15
N TRP A 142 6.81 -9.91 4.96
CA TRP A 142 7.96 -10.25 4.12
C TRP A 142 7.51 -10.94 2.86
N THR A 143 7.99 -10.50 1.71
CA THR A 143 8.00 -11.36 0.51
C THR A 143 9.29 -12.15 0.47
N TRP A 144 9.17 -13.47 0.27
CA TRP A 144 10.33 -14.36 0.22
C TRP A 144 10.06 -15.54 -0.71
N VAL A 145 11.13 -16.00 -1.37
CA VAL A 145 11.19 -17.27 -2.07
C VAL A 145 12.52 -17.92 -1.75
N ASN A 146 12.56 -19.24 -1.66
CA ASN A 146 13.82 -19.95 -1.53
C ASN A 146 14.43 -20.20 -2.91
N GLY A 147 15.29 -19.30 -3.37
CA GLY A 147 15.95 -19.48 -4.67
C GLY A 147 16.94 -20.67 -4.72
N SER A 148 17.35 -21.18 -3.55
CA SER A 148 18.18 -22.40 -3.43
C SER A 148 17.39 -23.70 -3.39
N ASP A 149 16.05 -23.65 -3.35
CA ASP A 149 15.21 -24.85 -3.42
C ASP A 149 15.30 -25.47 -4.84
N PRO A 150 15.72 -26.74 -4.97
CA PRO A 150 15.77 -27.42 -6.26
C PRO A 150 14.40 -27.53 -6.94
N VAL A 151 13.30 -27.61 -6.19
CA VAL A 151 11.93 -27.62 -6.75
C VAL A 151 11.62 -26.25 -7.34
N PHE A 152 11.73 -25.18 -6.56
CA PHE A 152 11.55 -23.81 -7.04
C PHE A 152 12.41 -23.52 -8.28
N SER A 153 13.72 -23.81 -8.22
CA SER A 153 14.64 -23.57 -9.34
C SER A 153 14.25 -24.35 -10.60
N LYS A 154 13.79 -25.61 -10.46
CA LYS A 154 13.34 -26.41 -11.60
C LYS A 154 12.07 -25.85 -12.22
N VAL A 155 11.10 -25.46 -11.39
CA VAL A 155 9.84 -24.83 -11.85
C VAL A 155 10.12 -23.50 -12.53
N GLN A 156 10.93 -22.63 -11.93
CA GLN A 156 11.35 -21.35 -12.52
C GLN A 156 12.00 -21.54 -13.89
N LYS A 157 13.05 -22.36 -13.98
CA LYS A 157 13.77 -22.65 -15.23
C LYS A 157 12.87 -23.24 -16.31
N THR A 158 11.89 -24.04 -15.91
CA THR A 158 10.92 -24.62 -16.85
C THR A 158 10.06 -23.52 -17.46
N HIS A 159 9.55 -22.60 -16.64
CA HIS A 159 8.79 -21.44 -17.13
C HIS A 159 9.64 -20.47 -17.95
N GLU A 160 10.91 -20.27 -17.62
CA GLU A 160 11.86 -19.48 -18.43
C GLU A 160 12.06 -20.11 -19.82
N ARG A 161 12.31 -21.42 -19.89
CA ARG A 161 12.45 -22.14 -21.17
C ARG A 161 11.18 -22.09 -22.02
N LEU A 162 10.00 -22.23 -21.39
CA LEU A 162 8.72 -22.11 -22.10
C LEU A 162 8.52 -20.71 -22.67
N ARG A 163 8.88 -19.67 -21.91
CA ARG A 163 8.88 -18.29 -22.38
C ARG A 163 9.81 -18.13 -23.59
N ASP A 164 11.04 -18.59 -23.49
CA ASP A 164 12.06 -18.43 -24.54
C ASP A 164 11.72 -19.25 -25.80
N SER A 165 11.12 -20.42 -25.62
CA SER A 165 10.63 -21.26 -26.74
C SER A 165 9.46 -20.60 -27.47
N ASN A 166 8.51 -20.01 -26.74
CA ASN A 166 7.39 -19.28 -27.33
C ASN A 166 7.87 -18.02 -28.08
N ARG A 167 8.91 -17.34 -27.59
CA ARG A 167 9.58 -16.23 -28.32
C ARG A 167 10.25 -16.73 -29.61
N SER A 168 10.99 -17.84 -29.52
CA SER A 168 11.72 -18.43 -30.64
C SER A 168 10.80 -18.98 -31.74
N ALA A 169 9.64 -19.52 -31.38
CA ALA A 169 8.63 -19.99 -32.33
C ALA A 169 7.95 -18.85 -33.12
N SER A 170 7.94 -17.63 -32.56
CA SER A 170 7.43 -16.42 -33.22
C SER A 170 8.49 -15.69 -34.05
N ALA A 171 9.78 -16.04 -33.94
CA ALA A 171 10.90 -15.36 -34.58
C ALA A 171 11.56 -16.27 -35.62
N SER A 172 11.05 -16.26 -36.85
CA SER A 172 11.75 -16.88 -37.99
C SER A 172 12.89 -15.99 -38.48
N THR A 173 13.95 -15.81 -37.69
CA THR A 173 15.26 -15.38 -38.23
C THR A 173 16.38 -15.60 -37.23
N LYS A 174 17.46 -16.22 -37.72
CA LYS A 174 18.69 -16.49 -36.98
C LYS A 174 19.43 -15.19 -36.69
N GLU A 175 19.20 -14.57 -35.54
CA GLU A 175 20.21 -13.75 -34.88
C GLU A 175 20.69 -14.49 -33.64
N LYS A 176 21.99 -14.84 -33.64
CA LYS A 176 22.69 -15.32 -32.45
C LYS A 176 22.81 -14.13 -31.51
N GLU A 177 21.86 -13.96 -30.61
CA GLU A 177 22.05 -13.06 -29.48
C GLU A 177 23.09 -13.64 -28.52
N THR A 178 24.02 -12.78 -28.13
CA THR A 178 24.93 -12.99 -27.02
C THR A 178 24.13 -13.18 -25.74
N VAL A 179 23.95 -14.44 -25.35
CA VAL A 179 23.42 -14.81 -24.03
C VAL A 179 24.22 -14.08 -22.97
N PHE A 180 23.52 -13.26 -22.18
CA PHE A 180 24.05 -12.65 -20.98
C PHE A 180 24.61 -13.73 -20.06
N GLN A 181 25.94 -13.78 -19.90
CA GLN A 181 26.59 -14.42 -18.75
C GLN A 181 26.83 -13.36 -17.68
N VAL A 182 25.74 -12.81 -17.14
CA VAL A 182 25.75 -12.40 -15.74
C VAL A 182 25.62 -13.71 -14.95
N GLY A 183 26.38 -13.87 -13.86
CA GLY A 183 26.69 -15.15 -13.19
C GLY A 183 25.62 -16.25 -13.33
N THR A 184 26.03 -17.48 -13.63
CA THR A 184 25.12 -18.64 -13.80
C THR A 184 23.98 -18.61 -12.78
N ASP A 185 22.72 -18.83 -13.19
CA ASP A 185 21.48 -18.65 -12.40
C ASP A 185 21.55 -19.08 -10.92
N ALA A 186 22.36 -20.10 -10.60
CA ALA A 186 22.65 -20.54 -9.23
C ALA A 186 23.33 -19.49 -8.33
N THR A 187 23.83 -18.37 -8.90
CA THR A 187 24.56 -17.33 -8.18
C THR A 187 23.73 -16.11 -7.80
N HIS A 188 22.60 -15.90 -8.48
CA HIS A 188 21.75 -14.70 -8.33
C HIS A 188 20.51 -14.94 -7.47
N PHE A 189 20.19 -16.21 -7.18
CA PHE A 189 19.04 -16.62 -6.38
C PHE A 189 19.48 -17.50 -5.21
N ALA A 190 20.74 -17.37 -4.76
CA ALA A 190 21.18 -18.13 -3.61
C ALA A 190 20.48 -17.60 -2.35
N ASP A 191 20.02 -18.47 -1.47
CA ASP A 191 19.46 -18.09 -0.17
C ASP A 191 20.62 -18.14 0.84
N HIS A 192 20.76 -17.08 1.62
CA HIS A 192 21.79 -16.92 2.65
C HIS A 192 21.19 -16.76 4.05
N ASP A 193 20.00 -17.32 4.30
CA ASP A 193 19.19 -17.12 5.51
C ASP A 193 18.74 -15.65 5.72
N GLU A 194 18.67 -14.82 4.68
CA GLU A 194 18.32 -13.39 4.81
C GLU A 194 17.00 -13.20 5.52
N LEU A 195 15.93 -13.91 5.09
CA LEU A 195 14.62 -13.84 5.72
C LEU A 195 14.70 -14.13 7.24
N ARG A 196 15.46 -15.15 7.63
CA ARG A 196 15.61 -15.53 9.04
C ARG A 196 16.11 -14.36 9.85
N TYR A 197 17.21 -13.76 9.40
CA TYR A 197 17.87 -12.69 10.12
C TYR A 197 17.16 -11.34 9.96
N SER A 198 16.41 -11.14 8.88
CA SER A 198 15.51 -10.01 8.71
C SER A 198 14.38 -10.05 9.76
N LEU A 199 13.75 -11.22 9.97
CA LEU A 199 12.77 -11.41 11.05
C LEU A 199 13.38 -11.15 12.43
N ARG A 200 14.60 -11.66 12.69
CA ARG A 200 15.32 -11.37 13.94
C ARG A 200 15.63 -9.89 14.11
N SER A 201 16.01 -9.20 13.03
CA SER A 201 16.27 -7.76 13.06
C SER A 201 15.00 -7.00 13.46
N ALA A 202 13.84 -7.37 12.92
CA ALA A 202 12.56 -6.77 13.30
C ALA A 202 12.16 -7.11 14.74
N LEU A 203 12.27 -8.37 15.17
CA LEU A 203 12.02 -8.79 16.56
C LEU A 203 12.91 -8.03 17.55
N GLY A 204 14.18 -7.83 17.18
CA GLY A 204 15.17 -7.13 17.98
C GLY A 204 15.00 -5.61 17.99
N THR A 205 14.28 -5.00 17.06
CA THR A 205 14.25 -3.53 16.91
C THR A 205 12.89 -2.91 17.19
N LEU A 206 11.80 -3.61 16.86
CA LEU A 206 10.42 -3.10 16.96
C LEU A 206 9.77 -3.52 18.29
N LYS A 207 9.11 -2.59 18.97
CA LYS A 207 8.42 -2.84 20.25
C LYS A 207 6.98 -3.32 20.12
N SER A 208 6.31 -3.04 19.00
CA SER A 208 4.84 -3.11 18.87
C SER A 208 4.38 -3.99 17.69
N ILE A 209 5.03 -5.14 17.52
CA ILE A 209 4.68 -6.12 16.48
C ILE A 209 3.43 -6.88 16.92
N ARG A 210 2.40 -6.88 16.07
CA ARG A 210 1.20 -7.70 16.22
C ARG A 210 1.39 -9.10 15.62
N THR A 211 1.91 -9.16 14.39
CA THR A 211 2.09 -10.41 13.65
C THR A 211 3.25 -10.30 12.67
N PHE A 212 4.05 -11.37 12.59
CA PHE A 212 4.97 -11.61 11.49
C PHE A 212 4.24 -12.36 10.36
N ASN A 213 4.25 -11.86 9.13
CA ASN A 213 3.62 -12.50 7.98
C ASN A 213 4.67 -12.77 6.91
N ILE A 214 4.93 -14.05 6.62
CA ILE A 214 5.78 -14.47 5.50
C ILE A 214 4.86 -14.74 4.32
N PHE A 215 5.01 -13.99 3.24
CA PHE A 215 4.28 -14.14 2.00
C PHE A 215 5.18 -14.82 0.96
N THR A 216 4.84 -16.06 0.59
CA THR A 216 5.75 -16.98 -0.11
C THR A 216 5.06 -17.79 -1.20
N VAL A 217 5.85 -18.44 -2.05
CA VAL A 217 5.40 -19.18 -3.23
C VAL A 217 4.82 -20.55 -2.90
N ASP A 218 3.82 -20.94 -3.70
CA ASP A 218 3.25 -22.28 -3.72
C ASP A 218 2.96 -22.78 -5.14
N PHE A 219 3.05 -24.09 -5.33
CA PHE A 219 2.96 -24.72 -6.65
C PHE A 219 1.68 -25.53 -6.78
N SER A 220 1.07 -25.56 -7.96
CA SER A 220 0.03 -26.52 -8.28
C SER A 220 0.62 -27.87 -8.72
N SER A 221 -0.22 -28.91 -8.74
CA SER A 221 0.18 -30.22 -9.28
C SER A 221 0.57 -30.10 -10.76
N ALA A 222 -0.01 -29.14 -11.48
CA ALA A 222 0.31 -28.87 -12.88
C ALA A 222 1.70 -28.24 -13.02
N ASP A 223 2.04 -27.25 -12.17
CA ASP A 223 3.36 -26.59 -12.17
C ASP A 223 4.48 -27.61 -11.89
N LEU A 224 4.26 -28.48 -10.89
CA LEU A 224 5.23 -29.52 -10.51
C LEU A 224 5.41 -30.58 -11.60
N ARG A 225 4.31 -31.06 -12.21
CA ARG A 225 4.39 -32.02 -13.33
C ARG A 225 5.03 -31.42 -14.57
N LEU A 226 4.73 -30.16 -14.87
CA LEU A 226 5.34 -29.43 -15.98
C LEU A 226 6.85 -29.33 -15.80
N ALA A 227 7.31 -29.14 -14.55
CA ALA A 227 8.70 -29.15 -14.17
C ALA A 227 9.27 -30.57 -13.95
N GLU A 228 8.55 -31.63 -14.32
CA GLU A 228 8.96 -33.03 -14.13
C GLU A 228 9.38 -33.35 -12.67
N VAL A 229 8.71 -32.74 -11.70
CA VAL A 229 8.89 -33.05 -10.28
C VAL A 229 7.98 -34.23 -9.95
N ASP A 230 8.56 -35.31 -9.42
CA ASP A 230 7.78 -36.48 -9.00
C ASP A 230 6.98 -36.12 -7.75
N ILE A 231 5.66 -36.20 -7.86
CA ILE A 231 4.69 -35.95 -6.78
C ILE A 231 3.90 -37.22 -6.43
N GLY A 232 4.31 -38.38 -6.96
CA GLY A 232 3.60 -39.65 -6.79
C GLY A 232 2.28 -39.74 -7.56
N PRO A 233 1.56 -40.88 -7.47
CA PRO A 233 0.28 -41.08 -8.11
C PRO A 233 -0.81 -40.27 -7.39
N SER A 234 -1.29 -39.19 -8.02
CA SER A 234 -2.30 -38.32 -7.44
C SER A 234 -3.69 -38.97 -7.41
N GLN A 235 -4.41 -38.88 -6.28
CA GLN A 235 -5.85 -39.17 -6.22
C GLN A 235 -6.65 -38.05 -6.91
N PRO A 236 -7.84 -38.32 -7.51
CA PRO A 236 -8.65 -37.30 -8.22
C PRO A 236 -9.01 -36.06 -7.38
N SER A 237 -9.12 -36.24 -6.05
CA SER A 237 -9.38 -35.16 -5.07
C SER A 237 -8.17 -34.27 -4.79
N GLU A 238 -6.98 -34.58 -5.30
CA GLU A 238 -5.73 -33.82 -5.09
C GLU A 238 -5.44 -32.84 -6.23
N SER A 239 -6.33 -32.72 -7.20
CA SER A 239 -6.20 -31.78 -8.33
C SER A 239 -6.25 -30.31 -7.91
N SER A 240 -6.85 -29.99 -6.76
CA SER A 240 -6.89 -28.65 -6.17
C SER A 240 -5.79 -28.40 -5.12
N ASN A 241 -4.97 -29.40 -4.78
CA ASN A 241 -3.94 -29.24 -3.77
C ASN A 241 -2.80 -28.37 -4.31
N ARG A 242 -2.25 -27.53 -3.43
CA ARG A 242 -1.05 -26.74 -3.69
C ARG A 242 0.04 -27.11 -2.68
N TRP A 243 1.30 -27.01 -3.12
CA TRP A 243 2.50 -27.29 -2.33
C TRP A 243 3.17 -25.98 -1.96
N GLY A 244 3.07 -25.63 -0.68
CA GLY A 244 3.57 -24.37 -0.14
C GLY A 244 5.02 -24.42 0.28
N SER A 245 5.81 -23.40 -0.10
CA SER A 245 7.20 -23.25 0.33
C SER A 245 7.26 -22.72 1.75
N VAL A 246 8.06 -23.35 2.61
CA VAL A 246 8.26 -22.94 4.00
C VAL A 246 9.74 -22.84 4.31
N PRO A 247 10.20 -21.84 5.08
CA PRO A 247 11.59 -21.77 5.52
C PRO A 247 12.00 -23.03 6.31
N SER A 248 13.13 -23.61 5.96
CA SER A 248 13.61 -24.89 6.53
C SER A 248 13.93 -24.78 8.03
N TRP A 249 14.28 -23.59 8.52
CA TRP A 249 14.54 -23.29 9.93
C TRP A 249 13.25 -23.03 10.75
N LEU A 250 12.08 -22.90 10.12
CA LEU A 250 10.81 -22.68 10.80
C LEU A 250 10.29 -23.97 11.46
N ASN A 251 9.92 -23.90 12.74
CA ASN A 251 9.45 -25.05 13.50
C ASN A 251 7.97 -25.36 13.26
N GLN A 252 7.53 -26.54 13.72
CA GLN A 252 6.18 -27.03 13.45
C GLN A 252 5.09 -26.19 14.10
N THR A 253 5.29 -25.84 15.36
CA THR A 253 4.33 -25.08 16.17
C THR A 253 4.03 -23.71 15.57
N ALA A 254 5.00 -23.11 14.87
CA ALA A 254 4.80 -21.87 14.12
C ALA A 254 3.84 -22.05 12.93
N LEU A 255 3.89 -23.19 12.24
CA LEU A 255 3.01 -23.50 11.11
C LEU A 255 1.58 -23.81 11.55
N ASP A 256 1.43 -24.40 12.73
CA ASP A 256 0.11 -24.68 13.31
C ASP A 256 -0.57 -23.40 13.86
N GLY A 257 0.12 -22.25 13.80
CA GLY A 257 -0.40 -20.94 14.17
C GLY A 257 -0.74 -20.79 15.65
N THR A 258 -0.25 -21.70 16.49
CA THR A 258 -0.50 -21.70 17.94
C THR A 258 0.79 -21.35 18.67
N PRO A 259 1.04 -20.05 18.95
CA PRO A 259 2.09 -19.70 19.88
C PRO A 259 1.75 -20.35 21.23
N ASN A 260 2.77 -20.89 21.90
CA ASN A 260 2.60 -21.28 23.28
C ASN A 260 2.23 -20.01 24.07
N PRO A 261 1.11 -19.99 24.81
CA PRO A 261 0.60 -18.78 25.49
C PRO A 261 1.55 -18.21 26.56
N THR A 262 2.65 -18.91 26.85
CA THR A 262 3.71 -18.47 27.77
C THR A 262 4.85 -17.69 27.10
N ILE A 263 4.85 -17.55 25.77
CA ILE A 263 5.92 -16.88 25.02
C ILE A 263 5.56 -15.41 24.78
N ASP A 264 6.35 -14.51 25.35
CA ASP A 264 6.24 -13.06 25.17
C ASP A 264 6.90 -12.60 23.85
N GLN A 265 6.44 -13.16 22.74
CA GLN A 265 6.85 -12.81 21.38
C GLN A 265 5.64 -12.89 20.44
N PRO A 266 5.59 -12.08 19.37
CA PRO A 266 4.44 -12.05 18.47
C PRO A 266 4.28 -13.35 17.67
N PRO A 267 3.05 -13.68 17.23
CA PRO A 267 2.78 -14.79 16.34
C PRO A 267 3.42 -14.61 14.96
N ILE A 268 3.69 -15.72 14.30
CA ILE A 268 4.15 -15.77 12.90
C ILE A 268 3.15 -16.55 12.05
N ARG A 269 2.99 -16.14 10.78
CA ARG A 269 2.09 -16.75 9.81
C ARG A 269 2.80 -16.91 8.48
N VAL A 270 2.60 -18.04 7.82
CA VAL A 270 3.00 -18.27 6.43
C VAL A 270 1.75 -18.16 5.57
N ILE A 271 1.80 -17.29 4.58
CA ILE A 271 0.73 -17.01 3.63
C ILE A 271 1.28 -17.31 2.24
N HIS A 272 0.57 -18.09 1.45
CA HIS A 272 1.02 -18.44 0.12
C HIS A 272 0.47 -17.50 -0.95
N HIS A 273 1.21 -17.32 -2.04
CA HIS A 273 0.87 -16.42 -3.15
C HIS A 273 -0.53 -16.68 -3.73
N SER A 274 -1.02 -17.92 -3.69
CA SER A 274 -2.37 -18.29 -4.12
C SER A 274 -3.49 -17.79 -3.21
N GLU A 275 -3.23 -17.59 -1.91
CA GLU A 275 -4.22 -17.11 -0.93
C GLU A 275 -4.64 -15.65 -1.18
N ALA A 276 -3.82 -14.91 -1.94
CA ALA A 276 -4.06 -13.52 -2.31
C ALA A 276 -4.35 -13.33 -3.80
N GLN A 277 -4.67 -14.40 -4.54
CA GLN A 277 -4.85 -14.36 -5.99
C GLN A 277 -6.18 -13.71 -6.42
N ASN A 278 -6.25 -13.19 -7.65
CA ASN A 278 -7.49 -12.69 -8.21
C ASN A 278 -8.41 -13.86 -8.55
N GLU A 279 -9.65 -13.83 -8.07
CA GLU A 279 -10.68 -14.83 -8.40
C GLU A 279 -10.91 -14.95 -9.92
N LYS A 280 -10.75 -13.85 -10.66
CA LYS A 280 -10.88 -13.84 -12.14
C LYS A 280 -9.80 -14.67 -12.84
N PHE A 281 -8.70 -15.02 -12.16
CA PHE A 281 -7.53 -15.70 -12.74
C PHE A 281 -6.96 -16.80 -11.86
N ALA A 282 -7.79 -17.47 -11.05
CA ALA A 282 -7.41 -18.50 -10.07
C ALA A 282 -6.53 -19.65 -10.64
N ASP A 283 -6.49 -19.82 -11.96
CA ASP A 283 -5.82 -20.95 -12.63
C ASP A 283 -4.28 -20.83 -12.71
N SER A 284 -3.66 -19.68 -12.43
CA SER A 284 -2.18 -19.54 -12.46
C SER A 284 -1.61 -18.51 -11.45
N PRO A 285 -1.60 -18.81 -10.13
CA PRO A 285 -1.03 -17.89 -9.13
C PRO A 285 0.49 -17.80 -9.19
N LEU A 286 1.16 -18.76 -9.82
CA LEU A 286 2.61 -18.81 -9.82
C LEU A 286 3.21 -17.60 -10.57
N SER A 287 4.03 -16.83 -9.86
CA SER A 287 4.82 -15.72 -10.36
C SER A 287 6.21 -15.69 -9.72
N PHE A 288 7.19 -15.25 -10.50
CA PHE A 288 8.58 -14.96 -10.12
C PHE A 288 8.89 -13.45 -10.21
N SER A 289 7.85 -12.61 -10.40
CA SER A 289 7.96 -11.16 -10.40
C SER A 289 7.59 -10.61 -9.04
N SER A 290 8.52 -9.91 -8.35
CA SER A 290 8.15 -9.27 -7.09
C SER A 290 7.03 -8.25 -7.28
N LEU A 291 6.99 -7.53 -8.40
CA LEU A 291 5.94 -6.54 -8.68
C LEU A 291 4.56 -7.22 -8.74
N ALA A 292 4.49 -8.39 -9.38
CA ALA A 292 3.29 -9.22 -9.41
C ALA A 292 2.88 -9.66 -7.99
N ILE A 293 3.83 -10.14 -7.19
CA ILE A 293 3.59 -10.61 -5.81
C ILE A 293 3.16 -9.44 -4.92
N GLU A 294 3.88 -8.33 -4.94
CA GLU A 294 3.58 -7.10 -4.20
C GLU A 294 2.19 -6.57 -4.55
N SER A 295 1.79 -6.60 -5.84
CA SER A 295 0.45 -6.16 -6.26
C SER A 295 -0.70 -6.98 -5.64
N ARG A 296 -0.41 -8.15 -5.03
CA ARG A 296 -1.39 -8.97 -4.31
C ARG A 296 -1.61 -8.60 -2.85
N ILE A 297 -0.66 -7.90 -2.22
CA ILE A 297 -0.72 -7.51 -0.80
C ILE A 297 -2.07 -6.87 -0.40
N PRO A 298 -2.72 -5.99 -1.20
CA PRO A 298 -3.99 -5.37 -0.81
C PRO A 298 -5.15 -6.36 -0.57
N ARG A 299 -5.04 -7.58 -1.10
CA ARG A 299 -6.03 -8.66 -0.95
C ARG A 299 -5.83 -9.51 0.31
N LEU A 300 -4.72 -9.31 1.03
CA LEU A 300 -4.47 -10.00 2.30
C LEU A 300 -5.37 -9.44 3.42
N ASN A 301 -6.49 -10.12 3.67
CA ASN A 301 -7.49 -9.68 4.65
C ASN A 301 -7.06 -9.85 6.11
N VAL A 302 -5.97 -10.58 6.35
CA VAL A 302 -5.41 -10.80 7.68
C VAL A 302 -4.62 -9.61 8.23
N LEU A 303 -4.33 -8.62 7.37
CA LEU A 303 -3.52 -7.45 7.67
C LEU A 303 -4.33 -6.32 8.31
N ARG A 304 -3.64 -5.53 9.16
CA ARG A 304 -4.11 -4.24 9.68
C ARG A 304 -4.09 -3.16 8.60
N ASP A 305 -4.63 -2.00 8.95
CA ASP A 305 -4.74 -0.87 8.02
C ASP A 305 -3.38 -0.35 7.56
N ASN A 306 -2.38 -0.37 8.43
CA ASN A 306 -1.01 -0.01 8.09
C ASN A 306 -0.08 -1.18 8.42
N VAL A 307 0.84 -1.46 7.51
CA VAL A 307 1.81 -2.55 7.64
C VAL A 307 3.21 -2.04 7.31
N LEU A 308 4.21 -2.62 7.98
CA LEU A 308 5.60 -2.49 7.57
C LEU A 308 5.91 -3.62 6.60
N TYR A 309 6.23 -3.28 5.37
CA TYR A 309 6.64 -4.24 4.35
C TYR A 309 8.16 -4.29 4.24
N ALA A 310 8.72 -5.48 4.03
CA ALA A 310 10.13 -5.69 3.72
C ALA A 310 10.29 -6.82 2.69
N ASN A 311 11.34 -6.76 1.88
CA ASN A 311 11.89 -7.95 1.25
C ASN A 311 12.69 -8.75 2.28
N ASP A 312 12.97 -10.02 1.99
CA ASP A 312 13.82 -10.88 2.80
C ASP A 312 15.23 -10.31 3.02
N ASP A 313 15.74 -9.56 2.04
CA ASP A 313 17.05 -8.91 2.03
C ASP A 313 17.13 -7.54 2.76
N CYS A 314 16.04 -7.13 3.43
CA CYS A 314 15.93 -5.87 4.16
C CYS A 314 16.04 -6.08 5.67
N PHE A 315 16.82 -5.28 6.39
CA PHE A 315 17.10 -5.43 7.82
C PHE A 315 16.94 -4.11 8.58
N LEU A 316 16.51 -4.23 9.84
CA LEU A 316 16.45 -3.12 10.80
C LEU A 316 17.66 -3.19 11.74
N LEU A 317 18.46 -2.13 11.79
CA LEU A 317 19.73 -2.10 12.52
C LEU A 317 19.67 -1.29 13.82
N ARG A 318 18.63 -0.49 14.02
CA ARG A 318 18.45 0.41 15.16
C ARG A 318 17.07 0.24 15.78
N LYS A 319 16.95 0.52 17.08
CA LYS A 319 15.66 0.48 17.78
C LYS A 319 14.75 1.56 17.20
N LEU A 320 13.50 1.20 16.90
CA LEU A 320 12.50 2.11 16.36
C LEU A 320 11.31 2.20 17.31
N GLU A 321 10.80 3.41 17.48
CA GLU A 321 9.49 3.65 18.05
C GLU A 321 8.42 3.58 16.96
N THR A 322 7.15 3.46 17.37
CA THR A 322 6.05 3.52 16.41
C THR A 322 6.06 4.82 15.60
N SER A 323 6.47 5.93 16.21
CA SER A 323 6.60 7.24 15.57
C SER A 323 7.77 7.34 14.57
N ASP A 324 8.66 6.35 14.48
CA ASP A 324 9.60 6.24 13.36
C ASP A 324 8.94 5.69 12.08
N LEU A 325 7.73 5.13 12.20
CA LEU A 325 6.98 4.46 11.13
C LEU A 325 5.64 5.14 10.83
N GLU A 326 4.84 5.40 11.85
CA GLU A 326 3.54 6.06 11.75
C GLU A 326 3.10 6.72 13.06
N THR A 327 2.24 7.73 12.94
CA THR A 327 1.43 8.16 14.08
C THR A 327 -0.02 8.27 13.66
N ILE A 328 -0.94 8.07 14.59
CA ILE A 328 -2.35 8.30 14.31
C ILE A 328 -2.66 9.74 13.88
N LEU A 329 -1.88 10.71 14.37
CA LEU A 329 -2.05 12.12 14.09
C LEU A 329 -1.61 12.50 12.67
N THR A 330 -0.56 11.87 12.16
CA THR A 330 0.10 12.30 10.92
C THR A 330 0.10 11.24 9.82
N GLY A 331 -0.36 10.02 10.08
CA GLY A 331 -0.37 8.93 9.12
C GLY A 331 1.00 8.25 8.96
N PRO A 332 1.18 7.47 7.87
CA PRO A 332 2.44 6.77 7.60
C PRO A 332 3.56 7.74 7.23
N ILE A 333 4.78 7.37 7.59
CA ILE A 333 5.98 8.09 7.17
C ILE A 333 6.47 7.50 5.85
N LEU A 334 6.67 8.38 4.87
CA LEU A 334 7.12 8.07 3.53
C LEU A 334 8.58 8.51 3.37
N HIS A 335 9.48 7.55 3.12
CA HIS A 335 10.89 7.84 2.91
C HIS A 335 11.23 8.11 1.44
N ILE A 336 11.22 9.40 1.09
CA ILE A 336 11.41 9.87 -0.29
C ILE A 336 12.82 10.42 -0.47
N GLN A 337 13.53 9.93 -1.50
CA GLN A 337 14.83 10.44 -1.89
C GLN A 337 14.65 11.68 -2.79
N MET A 338 14.48 12.85 -2.16
CA MET A 338 14.21 14.12 -2.84
C MET A 338 15.26 14.51 -3.90
N SER A 339 16.50 14.03 -3.77
CA SER A 339 17.58 14.27 -4.74
C SER A 339 17.48 13.43 -6.02
N LEU A 340 16.57 12.46 -6.09
CA LEU A 340 16.52 11.47 -7.16
C LEU A 340 15.15 11.51 -7.86
N SER A 341 15.07 12.27 -8.96
CA SER A 341 13.85 12.41 -9.76
C SER A 341 13.56 11.20 -10.66
N VAL A 342 12.27 10.93 -10.84
CA VAL A 342 11.62 9.93 -11.70
C VAL A 342 10.71 10.69 -12.67
N THR A 343 11.03 10.62 -13.96
CA THR A 343 10.30 11.27 -15.06
C THR A 343 9.27 10.31 -15.68
N SER A 344 8.16 10.84 -16.20
CA SER A 344 7.07 10.06 -16.81
C SER A 344 7.13 10.05 -18.33
N HIS A 345 6.82 8.90 -18.96
CA HIS A 345 6.79 8.74 -20.41
C HIS A 345 5.79 7.67 -20.86
N ASN A 346 5.39 7.70 -22.14
CA ASN A 346 4.35 6.81 -22.67
C ASN A 346 4.85 5.35 -22.81
N PRO A 347 4.14 4.36 -22.22
CA PRO A 347 4.52 2.95 -22.27
C PRO A 347 4.51 2.31 -23.67
N TRP A 348 3.80 2.90 -24.64
CA TRP A 348 3.57 2.31 -25.97
C TRP A 348 4.46 2.87 -27.10
N LEU A 349 5.34 3.83 -26.80
CA LEU A 349 6.19 4.52 -27.79
C LEU A 349 7.65 4.00 -27.86
N LEU A 350 7.89 2.77 -27.42
CA LEU A 350 9.24 2.27 -27.16
C LEU A 350 9.91 1.61 -28.37
N SER A 351 10.96 2.24 -28.89
CA SER A 351 11.97 1.63 -29.76
C SER A 351 13.35 1.65 -29.06
N ASN A 352 13.96 0.47 -28.91
CA ASN A 352 15.40 0.22 -28.74
C ASN A 352 16.13 0.78 -27.50
N SER A 353 15.78 0.32 -26.30
CA SER A 353 16.67 0.41 -25.12
C SER A 353 16.86 -0.97 -24.51
N LYS A 354 18.10 -1.39 -24.23
CA LYS A 354 18.39 -2.67 -23.58
C LYS A 354 18.01 -2.60 -22.08
N PRO A 355 17.30 -3.60 -21.52
CA PRO A 355 16.96 -3.65 -20.09
C PRO A 355 18.16 -3.59 -19.14
N GLU A 356 19.34 -3.96 -19.64
CA GLU A 356 20.57 -4.25 -18.90
C GLU A 356 21.24 -3.04 -18.23
N GLU A 357 21.01 -1.82 -18.74
CA GLU A 357 21.66 -0.60 -18.23
C GLU A 357 20.82 0.17 -17.19
N VAL A 358 19.52 -0.09 -17.13
CA VAL A 358 18.58 0.70 -16.32
C VAL A 358 18.19 -0.02 -15.02
N GLY A 359 18.19 -1.35 -14.98
CA GLY A 359 17.76 -2.14 -13.83
C GLY A 359 16.23 -2.31 -13.79
N GLU A 360 15.75 -3.50 -13.43
CA GLU A 360 14.33 -3.89 -13.56
C GLU A 360 13.37 -3.01 -12.75
N GLU A 361 13.76 -2.58 -11.54
CA GLU A 361 12.97 -1.67 -10.72
C GLU A 361 12.80 -0.29 -11.39
N TRP A 362 13.87 0.21 -12.02
CA TRP A 362 13.83 1.47 -12.74
C TRP A 362 12.97 1.41 -14.00
N VAL A 363 12.82 0.23 -14.61
CA VAL A 363 11.85 -0.02 -15.69
C VAL A 363 10.43 0.04 -15.15
N ALA A 364 10.13 -0.30 -13.91
CA ALA A 364 8.79 -0.06 -13.36
C ALA A 364 8.55 1.44 -13.02
N LEU A 365 9.62 2.20 -12.76
CA LEU A 365 9.61 3.60 -12.30
C LEU A 365 9.61 4.67 -13.40
N LYS A 366 10.53 4.59 -14.38
CA LYS A 366 10.90 5.65 -15.36
C LYS A 366 10.79 5.20 -16.82
N TYR A 367 10.68 6.13 -17.77
CA TYR A 367 11.33 5.96 -19.09
C TYR A 367 12.06 7.24 -19.64
N THR A 368 12.57 7.18 -20.88
CA THR A 368 13.43 7.98 -21.79
C THR A 368 14.95 7.77 -21.80
N SER A 369 15.38 7.15 -22.91
CA SER A 369 16.57 7.52 -23.68
C SER A 369 16.12 7.84 -25.13
N GLY A 370 16.59 8.94 -25.72
CA GLY A 370 16.14 9.42 -27.03
C GLY A 370 16.80 8.80 -28.30
N VAL A 371 15.94 8.49 -29.28
CA VAL A 371 16.02 8.62 -30.77
C VAL A 371 17.10 7.86 -31.60
N LYS A 372 16.65 6.88 -32.43
CA LYS A 372 16.49 7.01 -33.92
C LYS A 372 15.74 5.82 -34.57
N ALA A 373 14.77 6.18 -35.41
CA ALA A 373 13.90 5.44 -36.33
C ALA A 373 14.36 4.07 -36.91
N TYR A 374 13.43 3.09 -36.96
CA TYR A 374 12.93 2.50 -38.22
C TYR A 374 11.61 1.72 -38.03
N ASN A 375 10.73 1.81 -39.04
CA ASN A 375 9.44 1.10 -39.15
C ASN A 375 9.62 -0.43 -39.30
N ARG A 376 8.98 -1.24 -38.45
CA ARG A 376 8.05 -2.36 -38.81
C ARG A 376 7.66 -3.23 -37.61
N LEU A 377 6.34 -3.37 -37.44
CA LEU A 377 5.53 -4.46 -36.88
C LEU A 377 6.17 -5.55 -35.98
N ASN A 378 5.59 -5.60 -34.76
CA ASN A 378 5.27 -6.74 -33.87
C ASN A 378 6.28 -7.21 -32.79
N SER A 379 5.87 -6.98 -31.52
CA SER A 379 6.13 -7.75 -30.27
C SER A 379 7.54 -7.64 -29.64
N VAL A 380 7.82 -7.40 -28.34
CA VAL A 380 7.10 -7.33 -27.04
C VAL A 380 8.04 -6.60 -26.05
N LEU A 381 7.66 -5.44 -25.53
CA LEU A 381 7.26 -5.11 -24.13
C LEU A 381 8.39 -4.97 -23.08
N GLY A 382 8.39 -3.80 -22.44
CA GLY A 382 9.14 -3.42 -21.24
C GLY A 382 8.82 -1.96 -20.96
N ALA A 383 7.57 -1.70 -20.56
CA ALA A 383 7.00 -0.37 -20.53
C ALA A 383 6.75 0.08 -19.10
N SER A 384 7.28 1.23 -18.73
CA SER A 384 7.25 1.77 -17.37
C SER A 384 5.94 2.50 -17.09
N VAL A 385 5.27 2.18 -15.97
CA VAL A 385 3.85 2.52 -15.79
C VAL A 385 3.61 3.49 -14.63
N GLY A 386 4.40 3.41 -13.55
CA GLY A 386 4.09 4.11 -12.29
C GLY A 386 3.90 5.62 -12.44
N ASN A 387 4.93 6.34 -12.93
CA ASN A 387 4.82 7.80 -13.09
C ASN A 387 3.88 8.21 -14.23
N TRP A 388 3.71 7.37 -15.26
CA TRP A 388 2.78 7.61 -16.36
C TRP A 388 1.31 7.53 -15.90
N LEU A 389 0.95 6.55 -15.07
CA LEU A 389 -0.37 6.46 -14.46
C LEU A 389 -0.67 7.67 -13.56
N LEU A 390 0.33 8.07 -12.76
CA LEU A 390 0.20 9.24 -11.90
C LEU A 390 0.05 10.53 -12.72
N ASP A 391 0.74 10.66 -13.85
CA ASP A 391 0.58 11.79 -14.77
C ASP A 391 -0.81 11.84 -15.40
N ALA A 392 -1.31 10.68 -15.84
CA ALA A 392 -2.67 10.55 -16.35
C ALA A 392 -3.71 10.93 -15.28
N ARG A 393 -3.44 10.64 -14.00
CA ARG A 393 -4.37 10.94 -12.90
C ARG A 393 -4.22 12.32 -12.26
N PHE A 394 -3.03 12.90 -12.22
CA PHE A 394 -2.72 14.08 -11.40
C PHE A 394 -2.01 15.21 -12.16
N GLY A 395 -1.89 15.07 -13.48
CA GLY A 395 -1.16 16.02 -14.32
C GLY A 395 0.33 15.68 -14.40
N ALA A 396 0.93 16.04 -15.52
CA ALA A 396 2.29 15.65 -15.88
C ALA A 396 3.33 16.33 -14.99
N ARG A 397 4.13 15.54 -14.28
CA ARG A 397 5.27 16.05 -13.49
C ARG A 397 6.27 14.97 -13.11
N ASP A 398 7.44 15.45 -12.72
CA ASP A 398 8.47 14.65 -12.11
C ASP A 398 8.14 14.37 -10.64
N ARG A 399 8.46 13.16 -10.18
CA ARG A 399 8.26 12.69 -8.81
C ARG A 399 9.52 12.03 -8.32
N CYS A 400 9.79 12.04 -7.01
CA CYS A 400 11.06 11.54 -6.47
C CYS A 400 11.02 10.03 -6.16
N TYR A 401 12.17 9.39 -6.22
CA TYR A 401 12.35 7.97 -5.94
C TYR A 401 12.04 7.64 -4.46
N LEU A 402 11.51 6.45 -4.21
CA LEU A 402 11.21 5.93 -2.87
C LEU A 402 12.35 4.97 -2.47
N GLY A 403 13.00 5.19 -1.34
CA GLY A 403 14.23 4.45 -0.96
C GLY A 403 14.04 2.93 -0.79
N HIS A 404 15.00 2.13 -1.26
CA HIS A 404 14.93 0.66 -1.28
C HIS A 404 15.27 -0.01 0.06
N TYR A 405 14.30 -0.03 0.97
CA TYR A 405 14.35 -0.70 2.28
C TYR A 405 12.92 -0.95 2.78
N ALA A 406 12.75 -1.38 4.03
CA ALA A 406 11.44 -1.60 4.65
C ALA A 406 10.58 -0.32 4.65
N ARG A 407 9.28 -0.43 4.31
CA ARG A 407 8.40 0.73 4.07
C ARG A 407 7.02 0.54 4.66
N MET A 408 6.41 1.66 5.04
CA MET A 408 5.01 1.68 5.46
C MET A 408 4.06 1.66 4.28
N LEU A 409 3.00 0.86 4.41
CA LEU A 409 1.95 0.71 3.41
C LEU A 409 0.58 0.78 4.10
N SER A 410 -0.32 1.64 3.59
CA SER A 410 -1.71 1.71 4.01
C SER A 410 -2.55 0.78 3.13
N ILE A 411 -3.01 -0.34 3.69
CA ILE A 411 -3.86 -1.32 3.01
C ILE A 411 -5.14 -0.69 2.44
N PRO A 412 -5.86 0.21 3.15
CA PRO A 412 -7.01 0.91 2.57
C PRO A 412 -6.68 1.74 1.33
N ILE A 413 -5.53 2.43 1.32
CA ILE A 413 -5.08 3.19 0.16
C ILE A 413 -4.67 2.23 -0.96
N SER A 414 -3.93 1.16 -0.65
CA SER A 414 -3.53 0.19 -1.68
C SER A 414 -4.72 -0.50 -2.34
N ARG A 415 -5.80 -0.78 -1.59
CA ARG A 415 -7.07 -1.28 -2.15
C ARG A 415 -7.73 -0.27 -3.07
N GLU A 416 -7.67 1.01 -2.72
CA GLU A 416 -8.13 2.11 -3.57
C GLU A 416 -7.35 2.15 -4.89
N LEU A 417 -6.01 1.99 -4.86
CA LEU A 417 -5.19 1.89 -6.08
C LEU A 417 -5.64 0.75 -6.99
N SER A 418 -5.95 -0.43 -6.41
CA SER A 418 -6.42 -1.58 -7.17
C SER A 418 -7.81 -1.37 -7.80
N LEU A 419 -8.59 -0.40 -7.31
CA LEU A 419 -9.86 0.00 -7.93
C LEU A 419 -9.62 1.04 -9.03
N VAL A 420 -8.75 2.02 -8.78
CA VAL A 420 -8.42 3.07 -9.76
C VAL A 420 -7.75 2.49 -11.01
N TRP A 421 -6.80 1.58 -10.81
CA TRP A 421 -6.00 0.96 -11.86
C TRP A 421 -6.24 -0.55 -11.94
N GLU A 422 -7.52 -0.96 -11.91
CA GLU A 422 -7.91 -2.38 -11.89
C GLU A 422 -7.25 -3.19 -13.01
N LYS A 423 -7.21 -2.64 -14.23
CA LYS A 423 -6.65 -3.31 -15.40
C LYS A 423 -5.14 -3.52 -15.28
N GLU A 424 -4.43 -2.50 -14.84
CA GLU A 424 -2.98 -2.52 -14.68
C GLU A 424 -2.56 -3.43 -13.52
N PHE A 425 -3.30 -3.43 -12.41
CA PHE A 425 -3.12 -4.39 -11.31
C PHE A 425 -3.38 -5.82 -11.77
N ILE A 426 -4.46 -6.08 -12.53
CA ILE A 426 -4.73 -7.41 -13.10
C ILE A 426 -3.60 -7.86 -14.02
N GLN A 427 -3.11 -6.97 -14.87
CA GLN A 427 -2.00 -7.29 -15.78
C GLN A 427 -0.72 -7.60 -15.01
N THR A 428 -0.41 -6.81 -13.97
CA THR A 428 0.76 -7.02 -13.11
C THR A 428 0.65 -8.33 -12.35
N ASP A 429 -0.53 -8.66 -11.81
CA ASP A 429 -0.82 -9.90 -11.07
C ASP A 429 -0.53 -11.18 -11.88
N GLN A 430 -0.70 -11.10 -13.21
CA GLN A 430 -0.47 -12.18 -14.17
C GLN A 430 0.98 -12.29 -14.64
N ALA A 431 1.83 -11.28 -14.37
CA ALA A 431 3.19 -11.29 -14.84
C ALA A 431 3.97 -12.43 -14.17
N LYS A 432 4.52 -13.36 -14.97
CA LYS A 432 5.35 -14.46 -14.46
C LYS A 432 6.78 -14.02 -14.14
N PHE A 433 7.33 -13.08 -14.89
CA PHE A 433 8.67 -12.51 -14.69
C PHE A 433 8.62 -10.99 -14.88
N ARG A 434 9.51 -10.27 -14.20
CA ARG A 434 9.63 -8.81 -14.30
C ARG A 434 9.99 -8.35 -15.72
N ALA A 435 9.67 -7.10 -16.01
CA ALA A 435 10.01 -6.37 -17.22
C ALA A 435 9.51 -7.01 -18.53
N LEU A 436 8.47 -7.86 -18.45
CA LEU A 436 7.83 -8.49 -19.62
C LEU A 436 6.64 -7.70 -20.17
N GLY A 437 6.26 -6.61 -19.50
CA GLY A 437 5.04 -5.86 -19.76
C GLY A 437 4.96 -4.61 -18.89
N PRO A 438 3.93 -3.76 -19.11
CA PRO A 438 3.60 -2.73 -18.15
C PRO A 438 3.21 -3.37 -16.81
N GLU A 439 4.04 -3.13 -15.79
CA GLU A 439 3.88 -3.62 -14.42
C GLU A 439 3.76 -2.44 -13.44
N VAL A 440 2.89 -2.59 -12.45
CA VAL A 440 2.69 -1.62 -11.37
C VAL A 440 3.72 -1.85 -10.27
N TYR A 441 4.43 -0.79 -9.91
CA TYR A 441 5.20 -0.76 -8.66
C TYR A 441 4.33 -0.21 -7.52
N LEU A 442 3.80 -1.12 -6.70
CA LEU A 442 2.81 -0.80 -5.66
C LEU A 442 3.28 0.30 -4.71
N PHE A 443 4.49 0.21 -4.17
CA PHE A 443 4.97 1.14 -3.14
C PHE A 443 5.18 2.55 -3.67
N TYR A 444 5.74 2.68 -4.88
CA TYR A 444 5.89 3.96 -5.54
C TYR A 444 4.52 4.60 -5.83
N LEU A 445 3.59 3.80 -6.38
CA LEU A 445 2.24 4.26 -6.68
C LEU A 445 1.51 4.68 -5.39
N HIS A 446 1.60 3.90 -4.33
CA HIS A 446 0.99 4.21 -3.03
C HIS A 446 1.49 5.52 -2.42
N ALA A 447 2.82 5.71 -2.35
CA ALA A 447 3.41 6.90 -1.75
C ALA A 447 2.97 8.17 -2.51
N TRP A 448 3.13 8.18 -3.84
CA TRP A 448 2.80 9.35 -4.64
C TRP A 448 1.30 9.57 -4.82
N TYR A 449 0.50 8.50 -4.90
CA TYR A 449 -0.95 8.64 -4.88
C TYR A 449 -1.43 9.33 -3.60
N THR A 450 -0.90 8.93 -2.44
CA THR A 450 -1.25 9.57 -1.15
C THR A 450 -0.94 11.07 -1.16
N ILE A 451 0.27 11.44 -1.60
CA ILE A 451 0.72 12.84 -1.66
C ILE A 451 -0.12 13.66 -2.65
N GLU A 452 -0.36 13.12 -3.85
CA GLU A 452 -1.12 13.80 -4.90
C GLU A 452 -2.61 13.88 -4.57
N LYS A 453 -3.18 12.88 -3.88
CA LYS A 453 -4.55 12.92 -3.38
C LYS A 453 -4.75 13.95 -2.28
N HIS A 454 -3.78 14.10 -1.39
CA HIS A 454 -3.81 15.19 -0.42
C HIS A 454 -3.82 16.55 -1.14
N ARG A 455 -2.93 16.75 -2.12
CA ARG A 455 -2.88 17.96 -2.95
C ARG A 455 -4.20 18.21 -3.70
N GLU A 456 -4.75 17.18 -4.35
CA GLU A 456 -6.06 17.25 -5.03
C GLU A 456 -7.16 17.68 -4.06
N SER A 457 -7.15 17.12 -2.84
CA SER A 457 -8.11 17.45 -1.79
C SER A 457 -8.01 18.89 -1.30
N LEU A 458 -6.81 19.45 -1.20
CA LEU A 458 -6.60 20.87 -0.85
C LEU A 458 -7.21 21.80 -1.91
N LEU A 459 -6.92 21.55 -3.19
CA LEU A 459 -7.44 22.36 -4.29
C LEU A 459 -8.95 22.19 -4.47
N TYR A 460 -9.45 20.97 -4.27
CA TYR A 460 -10.88 20.67 -4.32
C TYR A 460 -11.63 21.42 -3.21
N SER A 461 -11.08 21.38 -1.99
CA SER A 461 -11.62 22.13 -0.86
C SER A 461 -11.70 23.62 -1.16
N PHE A 462 -10.64 24.20 -1.74
CA PHE A 462 -10.60 25.61 -2.07
C PHE A 462 -11.57 26.00 -3.18
N VAL A 463 -11.53 25.34 -4.33
CA VAL A 463 -12.36 25.73 -5.48
C VAL A 463 -13.81 25.26 -5.32
N MET A 464 -13.99 23.97 -5.07
CA MET A 464 -15.30 23.32 -5.18
C MET A 464 -16.18 23.49 -3.93
N LEU A 465 -15.57 23.68 -2.76
CA LEU A 465 -16.30 23.73 -1.49
C LEU A 465 -16.27 25.13 -0.83
N LYS A 466 -15.20 25.89 -1.04
CA LYS A 466 -15.02 27.22 -0.45
C LYS A 466 -15.39 28.35 -1.42
N THR A 467 -14.87 28.34 -2.65
CA THR A 467 -15.14 29.39 -3.65
C THR A 467 -16.54 29.25 -4.25
N ASP A 468 -16.90 28.07 -4.77
CA ASP A 468 -18.27 27.71 -5.18
C ASP A 468 -19.11 27.54 -3.91
N SER A 469 -19.60 28.66 -3.40
CA SER A 469 -20.10 28.80 -2.05
C SER A 469 -21.50 28.22 -1.90
N ASN A 470 -22.31 28.33 -2.96
CA ASN A 470 -23.65 27.77 -3.07
C ASN A 470 -23.67 26.35 -3.65
N VAL A 471 -22.53 25.85 -4.16
CA VAL A 471 -22.34 24.49 -4.69
C VAL A 471 -23.21 24.23 -5.93
N ASP A 472 -23.52 25.27 -6.70
CA ASP A 472 -24.33 25.13 -7.92
C ASP A 472 -23.50 24.67 -9.14
N GLY A 473 -22.17 24.60 -8.99
CA GLY A 473 -21.23 24.18 -10.03
C GLY A 473 -20.73 25.33 -10.92
N ILE A 474 -21.09 26.57 -10.61
CA ILE A 474 -20.78 27.77 -11.39
C ILE A 474 -20.17 28.81 -10.44
N ILE A 475 -18.96 29.28 -10.78
CA ILE A 475 -18.39 30.43 -10.10
C ILE A 475 -18.97 31.68 -10.76
N ASN A 476 -19.78 32.43 -10.02
CA ASN A 476 -20.30 33.72 -10.48
C ASN A 476 -19.35 34.88 -10.10
N GLN A 477 -19.68 36.10 -10.54
CA GLN A 477 -18.82 37.27 -10.32
C GLN A 477 -18.60 37.55 -8.83
N GLU A 478 -19.62 37.41 -8.00
CA GLU A 478 -19.53 37.67 -6.56
C GLU A 478 -18.59 36.67 -5.88
N GLU A 479 -18.67 35.40 -6.26
CA GLU A 479 -17.79 34.34 -5.74
C GLU A 479 -16.36 34.51 -6.22
N TYR A 480 -16.18 34.91 -7.48
CA TYR A 480 -14.87 35.21 -8.04
C TYR A 480 -14.22 36.41 -7.32
N ASP A 481 -14.95 37.51 -7.12
CA ASP A 481 -14.47 38.69 -6.40
C ASP A 481 -14.10 38.34 -4.95
N LYS A 482 -14.90 37.52 -4.27
CA LYS A 482 -14.58 36.99 -2.94
C LYS A 482 -13.31 36.14 -2.94
N MET A 483 -13.12 35.29 -3.96
CA MET A 483 -11.91 34.49 -4.11
C MET A 483 -10.67 35.38 -4.28
N LEU A 484 -10.73 36.38 -5.16
CA LEU A 484 -9.62 37.33 -5.36
C LEU A 484 -9.32 38.14 -4.08
N HIS A 485 -10.35 38.56 -3.36
CA HIS A 485 -10.20 39.25 -2.08
C HIS A 485 -9.52 38.34 -1.04
N HIS A 486 -9.90 37.06 -0.94
CA HIS A 486 -9.21 36.08 -0.08
C HIS A 486 -7.75 35.89 -0.48
N LEU A 487 -7.40 36.07 -1.75
CA LEU A 487 -6.04 36.03 -2.23
C LEU A 487 -5.28 37.36 -2.03
N SER A 488 -5.90 38.35 -1.38
CA SER A 488 -5.33 39.69 -1.16
C SER A 488 -4.92 40.38 -2.47
N ILE A 489 -5.66 40.13 -3.55
CA ILE A 489 -5.42 40.72 -4.87
C ILE A 489 -6.19 42.04 -4.93
N GLU A 490 -5.47 43.14 -5.14
CA GLU A 490 -6.06 44.49 -5.21
C GLU A 490 -5.84 45.12 -6.61
N GLY A 491 -6.87 45.82 -7.10
CA GLY A 491 -6.78 46.64 -8.31
C GLY A 491 -6.48 45.84 -9.59
N SER A 492 -5.46 46.25 -10.35
CA SER A 492 -5.08 45.65 -11.64
C SER A 492 -3.92 44.65 -11.51
N GLN A 493 -3.68 44.10 -10.33
CA GLN A 493 -2.63 43.10 -10.13
C GLN A 493 -2.97 41.85 -10.94
N THR A 494 -2.09 41.45 -11.85
CA THR A 494 -2.26 40.24 -12.68
C THR A 494 -1.38 39.07 -12.23
N VAL A 495 -0.49 39.31 -11.28
CA VAL A 495 0.53 38.36 -10.85
C VAL A 495 0.72 38.41 -9.33
N ILE A 496 0.72 37.25 -8.68
CA ILE A 496 1.09 37.07 -7.27
C ILE A 496 2.46 36.40 -7.22
N LYS A 497 3.40 36.99 -6.49
CA LYS A 497 4.72 36.38 -6.25
C LYS A 497 4.78 35.84 -4.83
N THR A 498 5.18 34.58 -4.73
CA THR A 498 5.43 33.88 -3.47
C THR A 498 6.92 33.70 -3.29
N ALA A 499 7.43 34.06 -2.12
CA ALA A 499 8.81 33.77 -1.77
C ALA A 499 8.98 32.27 -1.52
N ALA A 500 10.21 31.76 -1.68
CA ALA A 500 10.54 30.45 -1.16
C ALA A 500 10.26 30.43 0.34
N LYS A 501 9.48 29.44 0.80
CA LYS A 501 9.05 29.33 2.19
C LYS A 501 10.27 29.26 3.11
N ALA A 502 10.47 30.27 3.94
CA ALA A 502 11.45 30.22 5.03
C ALA A 502 10.76 29.68 6.29
N ASN A 503 11.02 28.42 6.64
CA ASN A 503 10.88 27.89 8.01
C ASN A 503 9.49 27.70 8.65
N SER A 504 8.34 27.83 7.97
CA SER A 504 7.06 27.41 8.57
C SER A 504 6.86 25.90 8.37
N SER A 505 7.53 25.11 9.23
CA SER A 505 7.33 23.67 9.36
C SER A 505 6.35 23.39 10.50
N SER A 506 5.40 22.49 10.28
CA SER A 506 4.50 21.97 11.31
C SER A 506 5.12 20.86 12.14
N VAL A 507 6.32 20.37 11.79
CA VAL A 507 7.03 19.31 12.52
C VAL A 507 7.18 19.60 14.02
N PRO A 508 7.60 20.80 14.47
CA PRO A 508 7.67 21.10 15.90
C PRO A 508 6.33 20.95 16.62
N LYS A 509 5.22 21.38 15.99
CA LYS A 509 3.88 21.23 16.56
C LYS A 509 3.46 19.77 16.69
N VAL A 510 3.86 18.92 15.74
CA VAL A 510 3.65 17.47 15.83
C VAL A 510 4.39 16.91 17.03
N PHE A 511 5.67 17.25 17.21
CA PHE A 511 6.44 16.75 18.34
C PHE A 511 5.93 17.26 19.69
N ASP A 512 5.52 18.53 19.78
CA ASP A 512 4.85 19.07 20.97
C ASP A 512 3.55 18.30 21.29
N ALA A 513 2.79 17.92 20.26
CA ALA A 513 1.57 17.14 20.44
C ALA A 513 1.85 15.70 20.90
N LEU A 514 2.88 15.04 20.35
CA LEU A 514 3.30 13.70 20.76
C LEU A 514 3.78 13.70 22.22
N ASP A 515 4.60 14.68 22.62
CA ASP A 515 5.10 14.83 23.98
C ASP A 515 3.95 15.04 24.98
N GLN A 516 3.01 15.93 24.66
CA GLN A 516 1.81 16.16 25.46
C GLN A 516 0.90 14.93 25.60
N LEU A 517 0.93 14.01 24.64
CA LEU A 517 0.19 12.75 24.67
C LEU A 517 1.01 11.60 25.28
N HIS A 518 2.26 11.85 25.68
CA HIS A 518 3.21 10.84 26.12
C HIS A 518 3.40 9.71 25.09
N ILE A 519 3.27 10.05 23.81
CA ILE A 519 3.63 9.15 22.71
C ILE A 519 5.13 9.31 22.46
N PRO A 520 5.93 8.22 22.46
CA PRO A 520 7.37 8.31 22.23
C PRO A 520 7.69 9.04 20.92
N LEU A 521 8.66 9.95 20.98
CA LEU A 521 9.20 10.63 19.79
C LEU A 521 10.01 9.65 18.92
N PRO A 522 10.15 9.93 17.61
CA PRO A 522 10.98 9.12 16.72
C PRO A 522 12.41 9.03 17.25
N LEU A 523 13.01 7.84 17.21
CA LEU A 523 14.39 7.62 17.65
C LEU A 523 15.41 7.83 16.53
N GLU A 524 15.04 7.48 15.29
CA GLU A 524 15.97 7.34 14.17
C GLU A 524 15.47 8.04 12.89
N THR A 525 14.19 8.40 12.84
CA THR A 525 13.58 9.09 11.69
C THR A 525 13.46 10.59 11.93
N GLU A 526 14.15 11.38 11.11
CA GLU A 526 13.99 12.84 11.06
C GLU A 526 12.80 13.21 10.17
N TYR A 527 11.89 14.04 10.71
CA TYR A 527 10.73 14.54 9.97
C TYR A 527 11.10 15.81 9.21
N HIS A 528 10.89 15.80 7.89
CA HIS A 528 11.16 16.97 7.03
C HIS A 528 9.90 17.73 6.65
N TRP A 529 8.76 17.04 6.62
CA TRP A 529 7.51 17.56 6.11
C TRP A 529 6.32 16.82 6.69
N THR A 530 5.24 17.55 6.98
CA THR A 530 3.93 16.92 7.24
C THR A 530 2.93 17.37 6.18
N ALA A 531 1.87 16.60 5.93
CA ALA A 531 0.84 16.99 4.96
C ALA A 531 0.23 18.38 5.27
N SER A 532 0.27 18.84 6.52
CA SER A 532 -0.20 20.16 6.93
C SER A 532 0.68 21.32 6.47
N ASP A 533 1.89 21.04 6.00
CA ASP A 533 2.77 22.03 5.37
C ASP A 533 2.36 22.35 3.92
N GLY A 534 1.46 21.55 3.32
CA GLY A 534 0.92 21.74 1.97
C GLY A 534 1.30 20.63 0.98
N TYR A 535 1.95 21.03 -0.12
CA TYR A 535 2.50 20.10 -1.12
C TYR A 535 4.04 20.05 -1.11
N ALA A 536 4.62 18.88 -0.90
CA ALA A 536 6.05 18.73 -0.64
C ALA A 536 6.97 19.15 -1.81
N LEU A 537 6.54 19.02 -3.07
CA LEU A 537 7.39 19.34 -4.22
C LEU A 537 7.48 20.85 -4.55
N SER A 538 6.65 21.68 -3.92
CA SER A 538 6.76 23.15 -4.02
C SER A 538 7.65 23.77 -2.96
N PHE A 539 8.10 22.99 -1.96
CA PHE A 539 8.94 23.49 -0.88
C PHE A 539 10.24 24.14 -1.39
N ASN A 540 10.62 25.27 -0.79
CA ASN A 540 11.80 26.08 -1.12
C ASN A 540 11.87 26.64 -2.56
N LYS A 541 10.77 26.63 -3.32
CA LYS A 541 10.70 27.28 -4.63
C LYS A 541 9.97 28.62 -4.51
N SER A 542 10.55 29.66 -5.10
CA SER A 542 9.80 30.88 -5.39
C SER A 542 8.80 30.57 -6.49
N CYS A 543 7.58 31.10 -6.40
CA CYS A 543 6.59 30.89 -7.44
C CYS A 543 5.79 32.13 -7.80
N GLU A 544 5.29 32.15 -9.02
CA GLU A 544 4.49 33.20 -9.61
C GLU A 544 3.12 32.62 -10.04
N ILE A 545 2.03 33.24 -9.56
CA ILE A 545 0.66 32.91 -9.94
C ILE A 545 0.17 34.01 -10.88
N SER A 546 0.05 33.69 -12.17
CA SER A 546 -0.61 34.57 -13.14
C SER A 546 -2.12 34.40 -13.04
N ILE A 547 -2.86 35.46 -12.74
CA ILE A 547 -4.33 35.38 -12.61
C ILE A 547 -4.96 34.98 -13.94
N ASP A 548 -4.52 35.60 -15.03
CA ASP A 548 -5.07 35.35 -16.37
C ASP A 548 -4.80 33.92 -16.86
N GLU A 549 -3.75 33.26 -16.36
CA GLU A 549 -3.45 31.87 -16.70
C GLU A 549 -4.11 30.90 -15.71
N CYS A 550 -3.89 31.11 -14.41
CA CYS A 550 -4.24 30.18 -13.35
C CYS A 550 -5.70 30.28 -12.92
N LEU A 551 -6.25 31.50 -12.88
CA LEU A 551 -7.56 31.82 -12.30
C LEU A 551 -8.47 32.55 -13.31
N GLU A 552 -8.22 32.41 -14.61
CA GLU A 552 -8.99 33.08 -15.66
C GLU A 552 -10.50 32.91 -15.42
N TYR A 553 -11.20 34.04 -15.35
CA TYR A 553 -12.64 34.06 -15.15
C TYR A 553 -13.35 34.56 -16.39
N LYS A 554 -14.37 33.80 -16.78
CA LYS A 554 -15.42 34.21 -17.70
C LYS A 554 -16.75 34.18 -16.95
N PRO A 555 -17.72 35.04 -17.30
CA PRO A 555 -19.05 34.95 -16.71
C PRO A 555 -19.58 33.51 -16.72
N ASP A 556 -20.03 33.05 -15.56
CA ASP A 556 -20.55 31.70 -15.33
C ASP A 556 -19.53 30.57 -15.60
N THR A 557 -18.28 30.76 -15.18
CA THR A 557 -17.22 29.73 -15.29
C THR A 557 -17.59 28.49 -14.48
N PRO A 558 -17.65 27.28 -15.08
CA PRO A 558 -17.89 26.06 -14.32
C PRO A 558 -16.78 25.83 -13.27
N SER A 559 -17.15 25.59 -12.01
CA SER A 559 -16.18 25.41 -10.91
C SER A 559 -15.23 24.24 -11.17
N VAL A 560 -15.74 23.16 -11.79
CA VAL A 560 -14.94 22.00 -12.23
C VAL A 560 -13.86 22.38 -13.25
N GLU A 561 -14.09 23.34 -14.14
CA GLU A 561 -13.08 23.76 -15.12
C GLU A 561 -11.94 24.52 -14.45
N LEU A 562 -12.25 25.44 -13.54
CA LEU A 562 -11.22 26.12 -12.75
C LEU A 562 -10.41 25.11 -11.92
N PHE A 563 -11.10 24.17 -11.27
CA PHE A 563 -10.44 23.12 -10.49
C PHE A 563 -9.52 22.25 -11.36
N ARG A 564 -9.99 21.73 -12.49
CA ARG A 564 -9.18 20.90 -13.41
C ARG A 564 -7.94 21.63 -13.88
N ARG A 565 -8.08 22.92 -14.19
CA ARG A 565 -6.97 23.76 -14.65
C ARG A 565 -5.83 23.77 -13.63
N ILE A 566 -6.10 24.13 -12.38
CA ILE A 566 -5.05 24.25 -11.35
C ILE A 566 -4.61 22.90 -10.77
N ALA A 567 -5.51 21.90 -10.79
CA ALA A 567 -5.23 20.58 -10.24
C ALA A 567 -4.38 19.73 -11.20
N PHE A 568 -4.64 19.76 -12.52
CA PHE A 568 -4.09 18.78 -13.46
C PHE A 568 -3.44 19.38 -14.71
N GLU A 569 -3.99 20.46 -15.28
CA GLU A 569 -3.49 21.02 -16.55
C GLU A 569 -2.28 21.93 -16.33
N LYS A 570 -2.37 22.80 -15.34
CA LYS A 570 -1.38 23.80 -14.94
C LYS A 570 -0.98 23.55 -13.49
N VAL A 571 -0.34 22.41 -13.28
CA VAL A 571 0.00 21.91 -11.95
C VAL A 571 0.76 22.93 -11.09
N GLN A 572 1.61 23.75 -11.71
CA GLN A 572 2.35 24.81 -11.03
C GLN A 572 1.40 25.86 -10.43
N CYS A 573 0.31 26.22 -11.10
CA CYS A 573 -0.68 27.15 -10.56
C CYS A 573 -1.25 26.66 -9.22
N GLY A 574 -1.66 25.39 -9.16
CA GLY A 574 -2.19 24.80 -7.93
C GLY A 574 -1.15 24.68 -6.82
N ASP A 575 0.08 24.28 -7.17
CA ASP A 575 1.19 24.14 -6.22
C ASP A 575 1.47 25.48 -5.51
N CYS A 576 1.48 26.56 -6.28
CA CYS A 576 1.81 27.89 -5.80
C CYS A 576 0.66 28.56 -5.08
N LEU A 577 -0.58 28.29 -5.51
CA LEU A 577 -1.78 28.68 -4.79
C LEU A 577 -1.84 28.04 -3.40
N ILE A 578 -1.52 26.74 -3.28
CA ILE A 578 -1.43 26.05 -1.99
C ILE A 578 -0.37 26.72 -1.10
N GLN A 579 0.85 26.93 -1.63
CA GLN A 579 1.93 27.57 -0.88
C GLN A 579 1.53 28.97 -0.39
N TYR A 580 0.98 29.79 -1.29
CA TYR A 580 0.52 31.14 -0.96
C TYR A 580 -0.52 31.16 0.16
N LEU A 581 -1.55 30.32 0.06
CA LEU A 581 -2.65 30.29 1.02
C LEU A 581 -2.21 29.77 2.39
N ILE A 582 -1.35 28.74 2.42
CA ILE A 582 -0.83 28.18 3.66
C ILE A 582 0.03 29.19 4.42
N ASP A 583 0.81 30.00 3.70
CA ASP A 583 1.65 31.04 4.33
C ASP A 583 0.82 32.14 5.02
N GLN A 584 -0.46 32.30 4.68
CA GLN A 584 -1.35 33.27 5.33
C GLN A 584 -1.99 32.74 6.63
N ASN A 585 -2.63 31.57 6.58
CA ASN A 585 -3.42 31.05 7.71
C ASN A 585 -3.41 29.52 7.80
N GLY A 586 -2.31 28.88 7.40
CA GLY A 586 -2.20 27.42 7.36
C GLY A 586 -3.27 26.77 6.47
N LEU A 587 -3.62 25.52 6.76
CA LEU A 587 -4.63 24.79 5.99
C LEU A 587 -6.02 25.44 6.05
N ASN A 588 -6.33 26.21 7.10
CA ASN A 588 -7.61 26.90 7.22
C ASN A 588 -7.88 27.89 6.07
N ALA A 589 -6.84 28.42 5.42
CA ALA A 589 -6.98 29.26 4.22
C ALA A 589 -7.63 28.50 3.04
N LEU A 590 -7.47 27.19 2.95
CA LEU A 590 -8.01 26.32 1.89
C LEU A 590 -9.36 25.69 2.25
N LEU A 591 -9.80 25.79 3.52
CA LEU A 591 -11.00 25.12 4.01
C LEU A 591 -12.25 26.02 3.96
N PRO A 592 -13.46 25.45 3.72
CA PRO A 592 -14.72 26.16 3.88
C PRO A 592 -14.87 26.71 5.31
N PRO A 593 -15.60 27.81 5.52
CA PRO A 593 -15.84 28.35 6.86
C PRO A 593 -16.56 27.32 7.76
N VAL A 594 -16.41 27.48 9.07
CA VAL A 594 -17.13 26.65 10.05
C VAL A 594 -18.63 27.02 10.01
N GLU A 595 -19.47 26.08 9.59
CA GLU A 595 -20.93 26.25 9.51
C GLU A 595 -21.62 25.97 10.87
N PRO A 596 -22.75 26.61 11.21
CA PRO A 596 -23.43 26.37 12.50
C PRO A 596 -23.85 24.91 12.74
N GLU A 597 -24.22 24.19 11.67
CA GLU A 597 -24.62 22.78 11.72
C GLU A 597 -23.43 21.81 11.68
N PHE A 598 -22.22 22.33 11.44
CA PHE A 598 -21.01 21.54 11.29
C PHE A 598 -20.84 20.57 12.46
N PHE A 599 -21.12 20.94 13.70
CA PHE A 599 -20.92 20.05 14.84
C PHE A 599 -22.14 19.18 15.23
N ASN A 600 -23.32 19.42 14.64
CA ASN A 600 -24.59 18.92 15.18
C ASN A 600 -25.15 17.65 14.50
N ALA A 601 -24.58 17.21 13.37
CA ALA A 601 -25.08 16.03 12.64
C ALA A 601 -24.77 14.70 13.38
N LYS A 602 -25.81 14.09 13.97
CA LYS A 602 -25.78 12.79 14.70
C LYS A 602 -25.60 11.55 13.82
N LEU A 603 -25.64 11.71 12.50
CA LEU A 603 -25.57 10.61 11.54
C LEU A 603 -24.45 10.92 10.56
N SER A 604 -23.25 10.40 10.84
CA SER A 604 -22.30 10.16 9.76
C SER A 604 -22.57 8.76 9.23
N PRO A 605 -23.06 8.57 7.99
CA PRO A 605 -22.99 7.25 7.38
C PRO A 605 -21.53 6.77 7.41
N PRO A 606 -21.29 5.45 7.51
CA PRO A 606 -19.95 4.91 7.23
C PRO A 606 -19.52 5.48 5.88
N TRP A 607 -18.34 6.10 5.84
CA TRP A 607 -17.79 6.63 4.59
C TRP A 607 -17.56 5.47 3.63
N SER A 608 -18.57 5.18 2.81
CA SER A 608 -18.44 4.33 1.65
C SER A 608 -18.14 5.25 0.47
N HIS A 609 -16.95 5.11 -0.09
CA HIS A 609 -16.68 5.47 -1.48
C HIS A 609 -17.08 6.88 -1.93
N THR A 610 -16.31 7.88 -1.54
CA THR A 610 -16.11 9.00 -2.45
C THR A 610 -14.66 9.42 -2.35
N ASP A 611 -13.78 8.63 -2.98
CA ASP A 611 -12.60 9.25 -3.56
C ASP A 611 -13.09 10.46 -4.38
N LEU A 612 -12.42 11.60 -4.28
CA LEU A 612 -12.62 12.70 -5.20
C LEU A 612 -12.43 12.11 -6.59
N ASN A 613 -13.53 12.01 -7.34
CA ASN A 613 -13.63 11.46 -8.69
C ASN A 613 -14.04 9.97 -8.88
N GLY A 614 -14.26 9.18 -7.83
CA GLY A 614 -14.48 7.73 -7.99
C GLY A 614 -13.23 7.00 -8.53
N PRO A 615 -13.34 5.76 -9.02
CA PRO A 615 -12.20 4.92 -9.41
C PRO A 615 -11.59 5.28 -10.78
N GLU A 616 -11.68 6.53 -11.22
CA GLU A 616 -11.16 6.94 -12.53
C GLU A 616 -9.64 7.09 -12.51
N SER A 617 -8.95 6.41 -13.43
CA SER A 617 -7.48 6.44 -13.59
C SER A 617 -6.94 7.63 -14.40
N ASP A 618 -7.78 8.28 -15.20
CA ASP A 618 -7.46 9.52 -15.92
C ASP A 618 -8.36 10.64 -15.41
N TRP A 619 -7.77 11.77 -15.01
CA TRP A 619 -8.55 12.90 -14.49
C TRP A 619 -9.54 13.45 -15.52
N ARG A 620 -9.29 13.30 -16.82
CA ARG A 620 -10.15 13.82 -17.90
C ARG A 620 -11.52 13.15 -17.93
N ASN A 621 -11.60 11.90 -17.47
CA ASN A 621 -12.86 11.16 -17.38
C ASN A 621 -13.64 11.50 -16.11
N GLY A 622 -13.01 12.28 -15.23
CA GLY A 622 -13.52 12.59 -13.93
C GLY A 622 -14.63 13.62 -13.85
N SER A 623 -15.71 13.36 -13.11
CA SER A 623 -16.79 14.34 -12.96
C SER A 623 -16.43 15.51 -12.05
N PHE A 624 -15.72 15.26 -10.94
CA PHE A 624 -15.40 16.20 -9.84
C PHE A 624 -16.58 17.03 -9.28
N LYS A 625 -17.81 16.78 -9.70
CA LYS A 625 -18.97 17.52 -9.23
C LYS A 625 -19.19 17.22 -7.76
N VAL A 626 -19.54 18.26 -7.01
CA VAL A 626 -19.87 18.12 -5.60
C VAL A 626 -21.22 17.39 -5.47
N ASN A 627 -21.28 16.39 -4.60
CA ASN A 627 -22.54 15.73 -4.28
C ASN A 627 -23.35 16.61 -3.33
N LEU A 628 -24.30 17.38 -3.87
CA LEU A 628 -25.19 18.27 -3.11
C LEU A 628 -25.91 17.56 -1.95
N THR A 629 -26.37 16.33 -2.16
CA THR A 629 -27.04 15.56 -1.09
C THR A 629 -26.07 15.22 0.04
N MET A 630 -24.80 14.94 -0.29
CA MET A 630 -23.76 14.68 0.70
C MET A 630 -23.37 15.95 1.45
N VAL A 631 -23.23 17.08 0.74
CA VAL A 631 -22.98 18.40 1.36
C VAL A 631 -24.11 18.78 2.31
N GLN A 632 -25.36 18.64 1.90
CA GLN A 632 -26.53 18.91 2.76
C GLN A 632 -26.59 18.02 4.01
N LYS A 633 -26.05 16.79 3.95
CA LYS A 633 -26.06 15.85 5.08
C LYS A 633 -24.85 16.02 6.01
N ILE A 634 -23.68 16.32 5.47
CA ILE A 634 -22.40 16.24 6.18
C ILE A 634 -21.81 17.63 6.46
N GLY A 635 -22.05 18.60 5.59
CA GLY A 635 -21.42 19.93 5.59
C GLY A 635 -20.12 19.96 4.80
N LYS A 636 -19.82 21.11 4.18
CA LYS A 636 -18.69 21.27 3.25
C LYS A 636 -17.34 21.07 3.95
N ARG A 637 -17.17 21.72 5.11
CA ARG A 637 -15.92 21.65 5.89
C ARG A 637 -15.61 20.23 6.35
N LYS A 638 -16.63 19.42 6.72
CA LYS A 638 -16.40 18.04 7.20
C LYS A 638 -15.90 17.16 6.07
N MET A 639 -16.49 17.33 4.89
CA MET A 639 -16.09 16.61 3.69
C MET A 639 -14.62 16.91 3.36
N ALA A 640 -14.22 18.18 3.38
CA ALA A 640 -12.83 18.58 3.17
C ALA A 640 -11.88 17.95 4.20
N LEU A 641 -12.17 18.08 5.50
CA LEU A 641 -11.32 17.56 6.58
C LEU A 641 -11.14 16.04 6.51
N ARG A 642 -12.20 15.28 6.21
CA ARG A 642 -12.12 13.82 6.11
C ARG A 642 -11.29 13.34 4.92
N GLN A 643 -11.31 14.08 3.81
CA GLN A 643 -10.43 13.80 2.67
C GLN A 643 -8.97 14.07 3.02
N LEU A 644 -8.67 15.21 3.64
CA LEU A 644 -7.31 15.52 4.07
C LEU A 644 -6.79 14.52 5.12
N GLU A 645 -7.62 14.11 6.06
CA GLU A 645 -7.28 13.07 7.05
C GLU A 645 -6.93 11.73 6.39
N ARG A 646 -7.70 11.32 5.37
CA ARG A 646 -7.53 10.02 4.69
C ARG A 646 -6.14 9.91 4.05
N TYR A 647 -5.69 10.98 3.44
CA TYR A 647 -4.42 11.05 2.72
C TYR A 647 -3.35 11.81 3.51
N ASN A 648 -3.44 11.80 4.84
CA ASN A 648 -2.42 12.41 5.69
C ASN A 648 -1.13 11.57 5.66
N TYR A 649 0.02 12.23 5.70
CA TYR A 649 1.35 11.60 5.61
C TYR A 649 2.43 12.49 6.23
N VAL A 650 3.58 11.88 6.49
CA VAL A 650 4.85 12.55 6.81
C VAL A 650 5.89 12.16 5.77
N ILE A 651 6.78 13.08 5.41
CA ILE A 651 8.02 12.73 4.71
C ILE A 651 9.15 12.82 5.72
N GLY A 652 9.85 11.69 5.88
CA GLY A 652 10.97 11.57 6.79
C GLY A 652 12.18 10.95 6.11
N SER A 653 13.33 11.06 6.78
CA SER A 653 14.53 10.35 6.39
C SER A 653 15.14 9.65 7.59
N SER A 654 15.67 8.47 7.36
CA SER A 654 16.52 7.76 8.32
C SER A 654 17.77 7.30 7.58
N ASN A 655 18.85 7.13 8.31
CA ASN A 655 20.10 6.67 7.72
C ASN A 655 19.90 5.26 7.17
N SER A 656 20.14 5.08 5.88
CA SER A 656 19.96 3.79 5.21
C SER A 656 21.21 3.40 4.46
N THR A 657 21.49 2.10 4.39
CA THR A 657 22.60 1.53 3.62
C THR A 657 22.05 0.55 2.59
N PHE A 658 22.37 0.75 1.32
CA PHE A 658 22.11 -0.21 0.26
C PHE A 658 23.42 -0.88 -0.13
N ALA A 659 23.61 -2.13 0.29
CA ALA A 659 24.86 -2.86 0.12
C ALA A 659 24.78 -3.79 -1.09
N THR A 660 25.56 -3.53 -2.14
CA THR A 660 25.63 -4.43 -3.31
C THR A 660 26.78 -5.42 -3.16
N ILE A 661 26.48 -6.71 -3.04
CA ILE A 661 27.44 -7.78 -2.79
C ILE A 661 27.68 -8.58 -4.08
N ARG A 662 28.84 -8.37 -4.71
CA ARG A 662 29.21 -9.05 -5.97
C ARG A 662 30.35 -10.04 -5.80
N ARG A 663 31.14 -9.89 -4.74
CA ARG A 663 32.31 -10.69 -4.38
C ARG A 663 32.59 -10.60 -2.87
N PRO A 664 33.44 -11.48 -2.29
CA PRO A 664 33.67 -11.53 -0.85
C PRO A 664 34.17 -10.22 -0.23
N GLY A 665 35.02 -9.48 -0.95
CA GLY A 665 35.54 -8.19 -0.50
C GLY A 665 34.45 -7.12 -0.27
N ASP A 666 33.32 -7.22 -0.96
CA ASP A 666 32.24 -6.25 -0.84
C ASP A 666 31.55 -6.37 0.54
N VAL A 667 31.45 -7.59 1.08
CA VAL A 667 30.94 -7.84 2.45
C VAL A 667 31.83 -7.13 3.47
N HIS A 668 33.15 -7.25 3.32
CA HIS A 668 34.08 -6.61 4.25
C HIS A 668 33.98 -5.08 4.24
N VAL A 669 33.86 -4.47 3.05
CA VAL A 669 33.82 -3.01 2.91
C VAL A 669 32.46 -2.44 3.34
N GLN A 670 31.36 -3.08 2.95
CA GLN A 670 30.02 -2.50 3.11
C GLN A 670 29.30 -2.96 4.39
N LEU A 671 29.57 -4.17 4.90
CA LEU A 671 28.84 -4.74 6.04
C LEU A 671 29.64 -4.74 7.35
N SER A 672 30.97 -4.87 7.32
CA SER A 672 31.76 -4.86 8.57
C SER A 672 31.56 -3.61 9.43
N PRO A 673 31.44 -2.39 8.88
CA PRO A 673 31.13 -1.20 9.69
C PRO A 673 29.79 -1.30 10.43
N LEU A 674 28.83 -2.02 9.85
CA LEU A 674 27.48 -2.22 10.40
C LEU A 674 27.44 -3.26 11.52
N GLN A 675 28.53 -3.99 11.75
CA GLN A 675 28.66 -4.93 12.87
C GLN A 675 28.62 -4.20 14.22
N ASN A 676 29.06 -2.94 14.25
CA ASN A 676 28.97 -2.09 15.42
C ASN A 676 27.52 -1.57 15.57
N GLU A 677 26.87 -1.89 16.69
CA GLU A 677 25.49 -1.45 16.97
C GLU A 677 25.34 0.07 17.08
N SER A 678 26.45 0.79 17.34
CA SER A 678 26.49 2.25 17.36
C SER A 678 26.60 2.88 15.97
N HIS A 679 26.70 2.09 14.91
CA HIS A 679 26.69 2.60 13.53
C HIS A 679 25.35 3.31 13.27
N PRO A 680 25.34 4.50 12.63
CA PRO A 680 24.14 5.32 12.52
C PRO A 680 23.11 4.79 11.51
N ALA A 681 23.41 3.74 10.75
CA ALA A 681 22.49 3.17 9.77
C ALA A 681 21.32 2.50 10.50
N THR A 682 20.10 2.96 10.18
CA THR A 682 18.81 2.48 10.68
C THR A 682 18.30 1.32 9.83
N TYR A 683 18.36 1.46 8.50
CA TYR A 683 17.90 0.46 7.53
C TYR A 683 19.07 -0.08 6.71
N LEU A 684 19.03 -1.37 6.41
CA LEU A 684 19.98 -2.03 5.52
C LEU A 684 19.20 -2.84 4.48
N ALA A 685 19.55 -2.70 3.21
CA ALA A 685 19.14 -3.63 2.15
C ALA A 685 20.39 -4.22 1.51
N ILE A 686 20.39 -5.54 1.31
CA ILE A 686 21.51 -6.26 0.70
C ILE A 686 21.06 -6.71 -0.69
N ASN A 687 21.81 -6.38 -1.72
CA ASN A 687 21.58 -6.88 -3.07
C ASN A 687 22.75 -7.77 -3.48
N ASP A 688 22.55 -9.07 -3.42
CA ASP A 688 23.55 -10.13 -3.57
C ASP A 688 23.68 -10.65 -5.00
N GLN A 689 24.14 -9.78 -5.91
CA GLN A 689 24.44 -10.15 -7.29
C GLN A 689 25.83 -10.77 -7.44
N VAL A 690 26.02 -11.97 -6.88
CA VAL A 690 27.32 -12.66 -6.86
C VAL A 690 27.77 -12.96 -8.30
N ARG A 691 28.84 -12.28 -8.74
CA ARG A 691 29.23 -12.27 -10.18
C ARG A 691 29.79 -13.59 -10.70
N ALA A 692 30.16 -14.53 -9.83
CA ALA A 692 30.79 -15.78 -10.23
C ALA A 692 30.54 -16.92 -9.23
N PRO A 693 30.32 -18.17 -9.69
CA PRO A 693 30.09 -19.33 -8.82
C PRO A 693 31.15 -19.54 -7.73
N ARG A 694 32.43 -19.31 -8.07
CA ARG A 694 33.54 -19.42 -7.12
C ARG A 694 33.44 -18.48 -5.91
N PHE A 695 32.62 -17.44 -5.99
CA PHE A 695 32.42 -16.47 -4.91
C PHE A 695 31.22 -16.80 -4.04
N LEU A 696 30.32 -17.71 -4.43
CA LEU A 696 29.11 -18.00 -3.67
C LEU A 696 29.40 -18.47 -2.26
N PHE A 697 30.12 -19.58 -2.11
CA PHE A 697 30.41 -20.15 -0.79
C PHE A 697 31.19 -19.18 0.12
N PRO A 698 32.24 -18.47 -0.37
CA PRO A 698 32.87 -17.42 0.43
C PRO A 698 31.93 -16.27 0.83
N VAL A 699 31.07 -15.79 -0.07
CA VAL A 699 30.08 -14.73 0.24
C VAL A 699 29.07 -15.23 1.27
N GLN A 700 28.49 -16.41 1.06
CA GLN A 700 27.53 -17.04 1.96
C GLN A 700 28.11 -17.19 3.38
N ASN A 701 29.34 -17.67 3.51
CA ASN A 701 29.99 -17.78 4.81
C ASN A 701 30.19 -16.42 5.49
N LEU A 702 30.57 -15.39 4.74
CA LEU A 702 30.77 -14.05 5.28
C LEU A 702 29.44 -13.39 5.69
N LEU A 703 28.39 -13.54 4.88
CA LEU A 703 27.04 -13.06 5.19
C LEU A 703 26.48 -13.78 6.41
N HIS A 704 26.56 -15.12 6.46
CA HIS A 704 26.12 -15.88 7.62
C HIS A 704 26.83 -15.45 8.91
N ASN A 705 28.15 -15.23 8.86
CA ASN A 705 28.91 -14.73 10.00
C ASN A 705 28.47 -13.32 10.42
N PHE A 706 28.29 -12.41 9.45
CA PHE A 706 27.78 -11.07 9.73
C PHE A 706 26.41 -11.13 10.41
N PHE A 707 25.46 -11.87 9.83
CA PHE A 707 24.11 -12.00 10.36
C PHE A 707 24.08 -12.61 11.76
N LYS A 708 24.82 -13.71 11.96
CA LYS A 708 24.90 -14.39 13.25
C LYS A 708 25.46 -13.46 14.32
N ASN A 709 26.50 -12.69 14.00
CA ASN A 709 27.10 -11.76 14.95
C ASN A 709 26.21 -10.53 15.21
N ARG A 710 25.48 -10.04 14.20
CA ARG A 710 24.66 -8.82 14.32
C ARG A 710 23.32 -9.07 15.00
N PHE A 711 22.75 -10.25 14.83
CA PHE A 711 21.39 -10.60 15.25
C PHE A 711 21.34 -11.88 16.11
N SER A 712 22.40 -12.13 16.90
CA SER A 712 22.48 -13.31 17.79
C SER A 712 21.42 -13.29 18.89
N ASP A 713 21.05 -12.10 19.36
CA ASP A 713 20.31 -11.93 20.62
C ASP A 713 18.79 -11.95 20.44
N SER A 714 18.31 -11.91 19.19
CA SER A 714 16.90 -11.79 18.83
C SER A 714 16.36 -13.08 18.23
N ILE A 715 16.44 -14.19 18.95
CA ILE A 715 15.98 -15.50 18.45
C ILE A 715 14.46 -15.61 18.60
N GLY A 716 13.79 -15.90 17.48
CA GLY A 716 12.34 -16.10 17.46
C GLY A 716 11.95 -17.47 17.98
N TRP A 717 10.84 -17.55 18.72
CA TRP A 717 10.27 -18.83 19.18
C TRP A 717 9.88 -19.79 18.05
N TRP A 718 9.68 -19.24 16.86
CA TRP A 718 9.33 -19.96 15.65
C TRP A 718 10.51 -20.68 15.00
N GLU A 719 11.74 -20.44 15.46
CA GLU A 719 12.92 -21.13 14.95
C GLU A 719 13.05 -22.52 15.57
N LYS A 720 13.56 -23.48 14.80
CA LYS A 720 13.93 -24.79 15.35
C LYS A 720 15.05 -24.64 16.38
N SER A 721 14.93 -25.32 17.52
CA SER A 721 16.05 -25.49 18.44
C SER A 721 17.19 -26.20 17.70
N GLY A 722 18.30 -25.51 17.53
CA GLY A 722 19.50 -26.03 16.87
C GLY A 722 20.21 -27.10 17.68
#